data_AF-A0AAV5FFB3-F1
#
_entry.id   AF-A0AAV5FFB3-F1
#
_cell.length_a   1.000
_cell.length_b   1.000
_cell.length_c   1.000
_cell.angle_alpha   90.00
_cell.angle_beta   90.00
_cell.angle_gamma   90.00
#
_symmetry.space_group_name_H-M   'P 1'
#
loop_
_entity.id
_entity.type
_entity.pdbx_description
1 polymer ?
#
loop_
_entity_poly.entity_id
_entity_poly.type
_entity_poly.pdbx_seq_one_letter_code
_entity_poly.pdbx_strand_id
1 'polypeptide(L)'
;MSAAFACLRRPSKRRRDAPDHALPSSKQPLMAIPDASAASSWASAATPGADGASSSSSSSSSASSSPSASARTVHFFVRATDSKTIAMHAAQDDTIGAVLDHLAASGYGRDLRLLYGGRQLASETTLAALRLPPDSTLHLAARLRSTQYPEAWQLGSHIAATAAAAESEDATTAASACSLDELVKEFILCAHRAKNHGRSRPDAQTDPRATGDLASEYLDIFLQAGAAIALVRLYLSKSSFCRTYADRAIRCFVATDPSALPPDVLQVTTPVLLEFCRLLSGAVGKKDLLYRACRSSLASVLCSPSWLPPPMDSPAGLIGQVLPFAGETMEVILDGLASVSMMVSPLDLEEFSNFFKMLCKEAHIWIGNDGPMPKNMYDRESEHDETWIWRLHTMSADMLKRVDECLKRLEMDLSLSSESIGVMEGQTIWAARSHILTVLTQLDSISMIYEDVAHNLRLVLFAHKAPLNALVRCSKRNEHLYWLTKHKNLLCFEARRNLVFMMLPEGKDDFGELHEMLIDRSHLLDESFEYITQAKQNELRGGLFMEFKNEEATGPGVLREWFCLVCQALFSPKQVLFSPCPEDKRRFYLNETSAVDPLHLKYFTFAGRIIGLALMHKVQVGVVLDRTLFLHLAGRSITLEDIAVADPVKYASCKKILEMDAAEIDNLYLTFSRGDHQLGSQRIIDLCPGGQDISVNIWNRDQYIDLLVKNTFVDSISDQLNHFTKGFSDILVNPLRRKEFFEFLDLEDLDKLLGGSNNTINVQDWRSHSIQWLQRKRSPDYLVLEGTLY
;
A
#
# COMPACT_ATOMS: atom_id res chain seq x y z
N MET A 1 3.86 11.05 53.41
CA MET A 1 4.70 12.23 53.77
C MET A 1 5.91 12.22 52.85
N SER A 2 6.04 13.28 52.05
CA SER A 2 7.08 13.48 51.04
C SER A 2 8.49 13.48 51.63
N ALA A 3 9.42 12.79 50.96
CA ALA A 3 10.82 13.13 51.00
C ALA A 3 11.40 12.95 49.59
N ALA A 4 11.58 14.08 48.92
CA ALA A 4 12.22 14.21 47.63
C ALA A 4 13.73 13.98 47.79
N PHE A 5 14.31 13.10 46.96
CA PHE A 5 15.74 13.14 46.67
C PHE A 5 15.93 13.43 45.19
N ALA A 6 16.33 14.67 44.93
CA ALA A 6 16.78 15.16 43.65
C ALA A 6 18.15 14.56 43.34
N CYS A 7 18.25 13.78 42.26
CA CYS A 7 19.53 13.40 41.69
C CYS A 7 19.92 14.43 40.61
N LEU A 8 21.09 15.03 40.84
CA LEU A 8 21.70 16.08 40.04
C LEU A 8 21.96 15.63 38.59
N ARG A 9 21.29 16.27 37.63
CA ARG A 9 21.69 16.28 36.22
C ARG A 9 23.06 16.96 36.10
N ARG A 10 24.09 16.21 35.69
CA ARG A 10 25.35 16.78 35.21
C ARG A 10 25.17 17.29 33.78
N PRO A 11 25.68 18.47 33.40
CA PRO A 11 25.59 18.97 32.04
C PRO A 11 26.61 18.26 31.13
N SER A 12 26.17 18.00 29.91
CA SER A 12 26.89 17.37 28.81
C SER A 12 28.18 18.13 28.45
N LYS A 13 29.30 17.39 28.38
CA LYS A 13 30.57 17.89 27.88
C LYS A 13 30.48 18.12 26.37
N ARG A 14 30.52 19.39 25.97
CA ARG A 14 30.78 19.84 24.59
C ARG A 14 32.12 19.30 24.09
N ARG A 15 32.13 18.69 22.89
CA ARG A 15 33.31 18.68 22.03
C ARG A 15 33.05 19.60 20.84
N ARG A 16 34.01 20.50 20.65
CA ARG A 16 34.14 21.45 19.56
C ARG A 16 35.48 21.10 18.88
N ASP A 17 35.51 21.18 17.56
CA ASP A 17 36.62 21.66 16.70
C ASP A 17 36.77 20.82 15.43
N ALA A 18 36.21 21.36 14.34
CA ALA A 18 36.68 21.18 12.97
C ALA A 18 37.59 22.37 12.63
N PRO A 19 38.58 22.23 11.73
CA PRO A 19 39.37 23.38 11.29
C PRO A 19 38.85 23.96 9.97
N ASP A 20 38.54 25.26 10.00
CA ASP A 20 38.41 26.15 8.83
C ASP A 20 39.66 27.05 8.70
N HIS A 21 40.19 27.18 7.49
CA HIS A 21 40.98 28.33 7.01
C HIS A 21 40.67 28.47 5.50
N ALA A 22 39.81 29.42 5.08
CA ALA A 22 40.05 30.83 4.68
C ALA A 22 40.82 31.02 3.35
N LEU A 23 40.15 31.30 2.21
CA LEU A 23 39.84 32.62 1.57
C LEU A 23 40.93 33.08 0.52
N PRO A 24 40.77 34.18 -0.27
CA PRO A 24 40.22 34.21 -1.65
C PRO A 24 41.09 35.00 -2.69
N SER A 25 40.70 35.05 -3.98
CA SER A 25 41.06 36.13 -4.97
C SER A 25 40.54 35.76 -6.38
N SER A 26 39.53 36.42 -6.94
CA SER A 26 39.55 37.65 -7.77
C SER A 26 40.24 37.52 -9.15
N LYS A 27 39.44 37.64 -10.24
CA LYS A 27 39.49 38.69 -11.28
C LYS A 27 38.83 38.26 -12.60
N GLN A 28 37.93 39.12 -13.09
CA GLN A 28 37.47 39.20 -14.49
C GLN A 28 38.63 39.66 -15.41
N PRO A 29 38.45 39.69 -16.75
CA PRO A 29 37.91 40.92 -17.36
C PRO A 29 36.91 40.71 -18.51
N LEU A 30 36.11 41.77 -18.72
CA LEU A 30 35.27 42.13 -19.88
C LEU A 30 36.10 42.79 -21.00
N MET A 31 35.68 42.62 -22.27
CA MET A 31 35.49 43.65 -23.34
C MET A 31 35.20 42.96 -24.70
N ALA A 32 34.00 43.11 -25.31
CA ALA A 32 33.56 44.11 -26.31
C ALA A 32 34.09 43.87 -27.76
N ILE A 33 33.28 43.33 -28.71
CA ILE A 33 32.55 44.00 -29.86
C ILE A 33 33.49 44.34 -31.07
N PRO A 34 33.11 44.41 -32.40
CA PRO A 34 31.80 44.36 -33.10
C PRO A 34 31.66 43.51 -34.41
N ASP A 35 30.41 43.44 -34.92
CA ASP A 35 29.90 43.52 -36.32
C ASP A 35 30.36 42.48 -37.40
N ALA A 36 29.60 42.11 -38.45
CA ALA A 36 28.36 42.59 -39.07
C ALA A 36 27.85 41.57 -40.12
N SER A 37 26.52 41.61 -40.37
CA SER A 37 25.84 41.47 -41.69
C SER A 37 25.83 40.08 -42.38
N ALA A 38 24.84 39.63 -43.16
CA ALA A 38 23.61 40.18 -43.75
C ALA A 38 22.69 38.98 -44.14
N ALA A 39 21.36 39.03 -43.95
CA ALA A 39 20.34 39.37 -44.97
C ALA A 39 20.08 38.26 -46.04
N SER A 40 18.90 37.63 -46.04
CA SER A 40 17.71 37.94 -46.90
C SER A 40 17.82 37.32 -48.31
N SER A 41 17.01 36.34 -48.73
CA SER A 41 15.58 36.41 -49.11
C SER A 41 15.40 36.17 -50.63
N TRP A 42 14.48 35.27 -50.95
CA TRP A 42 13.57 35.24 -52.12
C TRP A 42 14.00 34.79 -53.53
N ALA A 43 13.12 33.89 -54.04
CA ALA A 43 12.56 33.77 -55.39
C ALA A 43 13.52 33.35 -56.52
N SER A 44 13.13 32.61 -57.58
CA SER A 44 11.94 31.85 -58.00
C SER A 44 12.32 31.18 -59.33
N ALA A 45 11.60 30.10 -59.66
CA ALA A 45 11.29 29.60 -61.01
C ALA A 45 12.43 29.06 -61.93
N ALA A 46 12.28 27.81 -62.40
CA ALA A 46 11.78 27.51 -63.75
C ALA A 46 11.83 26.00 -64.08
N THR A 47 10.72 25.52 -64.63
CA THR A 47 10.44 24.26 -65.37
C THR A 47 11.23 24.15 -66.71
N PRO A 48 11.30 23.01 -67.44
CA PRO A 48 10.19 22.53 -68.34
C PRO A 48 10.08 21.01 -68.67
N GLY A 49 8.94 20.62 -69.27
CA GLY A 49 8.69 19.47 -70.20
C GLY A 49 7.99 18.23 -69.60
N ALA A 50 6.71 17.88 -69.88
CA ALA A 50 6.05 17.32 -71.10
C ALA A 50 6.61 15.92 -71.50
N ASP A 51 5.88 14.81 -71.71
CA ASP A 51 4.59 14.52 -72.38
C ASP A 51 3.99 13.14 -71.96
N GLY A 52 2.69 12.89 -72.23
CA GLY A 52 2.16 11.53 -72.46
C GLY A 52 0.70 11.25 -72.04
N ALA A 53 -0.24 11.34 -72.99
CA ALA A 53 -1.66 10.91 -72.91
C ALA A 53 -1.80 9.37 -73.08
N SER A 54 -2.90 8.62 -72.82
CA SER A 54 -4.33 8.81 -73.09
C SER A 54 -5.16 7.55 -72.70
N SER A 55 -6.48 7.74 -72.46
CA SER A 55 -7.64 6.82 -72.70
C SER A 55 -7.80 5.52 -71.86
N SER A 56 -8.97 4.93 -71.55
CA SER A 56 -10.42 5.22 -71.62
C SER A 56 -11.13 4.00 -70.98
N SER A 57 -11.96 4.17 -69.94
CA SER A 57 -13.45 4.03 -69.92
C SER A 57 -14.08 2.61 -69.90
N SER A 58 -15.25 2.54 -69.26
CA SER A 58 -16.28 1.47 -69.20
C SER A 58 -16.06 0.30 -68.22
N SER A 59 -17.00 -0.25 -67.45
CA SER A 59 -18.34 0.03 -66.88
C SER A 59 -19.09 -1.31 -66.78
N SER A 60 -19.87 -1.51 -65.69
CA SER A 60 -20.91 -2.54 -65.46
C SER A 60 -20.45 -3.96 -65.06
N SER A 61 -21.07 -4.71 -64.15
CA SER A 61 -22.24 -4.52 -63.25
C SER A 61 -22.46 -5.76 -62.35
N SER A 62 -23.04 -5.54 -61.15
CA SER A 62 -23.95 -6.42 -60.35
C SER A 62 -23.43 -7.76 -59.79
N ALA A 63 -23.75 -8.26 -58.59
CA ALA A 63 -24.80 -8.01 -57.58
C ALA A 63 -24.22 -8.44 -56.20
N SER A 64 -24.74 -8.23 -55.00
CA SER A 64 -26.08 -7.93 -54.47
C SER A 64 -25.94 -7.59 -52.98
N SER A 65 -26.48 -6.46 -52.52
CA SER A 65 -26.90 -6.32 -51.11
C SER A 65 -28.09 -5.38 -51.03
N SER A 66 -29.12 -5.86 -50.35
CA SER A 66 -30.37 -5.16 -50.03
C SER A 66 -30.13 -3.89 -49.19
N PRO A 67 -31.03 -2.90 -49.25
CA PRO A 67 -30.77 -1.57 -48.72
C PRO A 67 -30.99 -1.54 -47.19
N SER A 68 -29.95 -1.22 -46.42
CA SER A 68 -30.16 -0.65 -45.08
C SER A 68 -30.50 0.82 -45.25
N ALA A 69 -31.54 1.25 -44.55
CA ALA A 69 -32.15 2.56 -44.67
C ALA A 69 -31.11 3.68 -44.55
N SER A 70 -31.07 4.57 -45.54
CA SER A 70 -30.43 5.88 -45.42
C SER A 70 -31.01 6.56 -44.18
N ALA A 71 -30.18 6.72 -43.14
CA ALA A 71 -30.49 7.59 -42.02
C ALA A 71 -30.71 9.00 -42.59
N ARG A 72 -31.96 9.42 -42.69
CA ARG A 72 -32.29 10.77 -43.16
C ARG A 72 -31.75 11.76 -42.13
N THR A 73 -30.75 12.52 -42.52
CA THR A 73 -30.17 13.58 -41.70
C THR A 73 -31.11 14.80 -41.68
N VAL A 74 -31.31 15.37 -40.50
CA VAL A 74 -32.13 16.57 -40.30
C VAL A 74 -31.22 17.77 -40.14
N HIS A 75 -31.49 18.81 -40.93
CA HIS A 75 -30.81 20.10 -40.83
C HIS A 75 -31.69 21.11 -40.07
N PHE A 76 -31.16 21.68 -39.00
CA PHE A 76 -31.85 22.68 -38.20
C PHE A 76 -30.86 23.65 -37.56
N PHE A 77 -31.36 24.78 -37.08
CA PHE A 77 -30.57 25.79 -36.39
C PHE A 77 -30.92 25.82 -34.90
N VAL A 78 -29.92 26.05 -34.05
CA VAL A 78 -30.11 26.32 -32.62
C VAL A 78 -29.63 27.73 -32.32
N ARG A 79 -30.55 28.59 -31.88
CA ARG A 79 -30.22 29.93 -31.39
C ARG A 79 -29.84 29.83 -29.92
N ALA A 80 -28.56 30.04 -29.63
CA ALA A 80 -27.97 30.00 -28.31
C ALA A 80 -28.39 31.21 -27.45
N THR A 81 -28.12 31.12 -26.15
CA THR A 81 -28.44 32.16 -25.16
C THR A 81 -27.64 33.45 -25.35
N ASP A 82 -26.47 33.36 -26.00
CA ASP A 82 -25.63 34.50 -26.40
C ASP A 82 -26.05 35.11 -27.75
N SER A 83 -27.23 34.73 -28.26
CA SER A 83 -27.79 35.12 -29.56
C SER A 83 -27.05 34.59 -30.80
N LYS A 84 -26.04 33.72 -30.65
CA LYS A 84 -25.43 33.04 -31.80
C LYS A 84 -26.35 31.95 -32.36
N THR A 85 -26.26 31.70 -33.65
CA THR A 85 -27.04 30.64 -34.32
C THR A 85 -26.10 29.54 -34.77
N ILE A 86 -26.35 28.32 -34.30
CA ILE A 86 -25.55 27.13 -34.54
C ILE A 86 -26.28 26.27 -35.57
N ALA A 87 -25.63 25.91 -36.67
CA ALA A 87 -26.16 24.93 -37.61
C ALA A 87 -25.89 23.52 -37.06
N MET A 88 -26.93 22.69 -36.94
CA MET A 88 -26.83 21.33 -36.43
C MET A 88 -27.28 20.32 -37.49
N HIS A 89 -26.58 19.19 -37.53
CA HIS A 89 -26.88 18.06 -38.40
C HIS A 89 -26.95 16.83 -37.51
N ALA A 90 -28.11 16.18 -37.46
CA ALA A 90 -28.35 15.04 -36.59
C ALA A 90 -29.18 13.98 -37.32
N ALA A 91 -29.09 12.72 -36.89
CA ALA A 91 -29.91 11.65 -37.44
C ALA A 91 -31.37 11.84 -37.03
N GLN A 92 -32.32 11.38 -37.86
CA GLN A 92 -33.74 11.41 -37.51
C GLN A 92 -34.07 10.69 -36.19
N ASP A 93 -33.25 9.70 -35.83
CA ASP A 93 -33.43 8.85 -34.64
C ASP A 93 -32.79 9.46 -33.38
N ASP A 94 -31.98 10.52 -33.51
CA ASP A 94 -31.36 11.19 -32.37
C ASP A 94 -32.42 11.83 -31.48
N THR A 95 -32.24 11.68 -30.17
CA THR A 95 -33.10 12.30 -29.16
C THR A 95 -32.71 13.76 -28.92
N ILE A 96 -33.66 14.55 -28.43
CA ILE A 96 -33.37 15.91 -27.95
C ILE A 96 -32.32 15.92 -26.83
N GLY A 97 -32.26 14.86 -26.02
CA GLY A 97 -31.19 14.62 -25.06
C GLY A 97 -29.81 14.57 -25.73
N ALA A 98 -29.65 13.73 -26.76
CA ALA A 98 -28.38 13.63 -27.51
C ALA A 98 -27.96 14.96 -28.16
N VAL A 99 -28.92 15.75 -28.66
CA VAL A 99 -28.64 17.09 -29.20
C VAL A 99 -28.17 18.05 -28.10
N LEU A 100 -28.78 18.01 -26.92
CA LEU A 100 -28.35 18.79 -25.75
C LEU A 100 -26.96 18.36 -25.27
N ASP A 101 -26.67 17.06 -25.25
CA ASP A 101 -25.35 16.53 -24.88
C ASP A 101 -24.27 16.97 -25.89
N HIS A 102 -24.59 17.00 -27.18
CA HIS A 102 -23.70 17.53 -28.21
C HIS A 102 -23.44 19.04 -28.04
N LEU A 103 -24.48 19.82 -27.69
CA LEU A 103 -24.32 21.24 -27.36
C LEU A 103 -23.51 21.44 -26.08
N ALA A 104 -23.66 20.55 -25.09
CA ALA A 104 -22.87 20.56 -23.87
C ALA A 104 -21.39 20.25 -24.14
N ALA A 105 -21.10 19.28 -25.02
CA ALA A 105 -19.75 18.99 -25.50
C ALA A 105 -19.15 20.15 -26.30
N SER A 106 -19.99 20.93 -26.98
CA SER A 106 -19.63 22.20 -27.64
C SER A 106 -19.49 23.38 -26.65
N GLY A 107 -19.53 23.09 -25.34
CA GLY A 107 -19.35 23.98 -24.19
C GLY A 107 -20.41 25.06 -24.02
N TYR A 108 -21.65 24.71 -24.32
CA TYR A 108 -22.82 25.30 -23.67
C TYR A 108 -23.10 24.51 -22.36
N GLY A 109 -23.72 25.12 -21.33
CA GLY A 109 -23.96 24.43 -20.05
C GLY A 109 -24.83 23.16 -20.18
N ARG A 110 -24.80 22.26 -19.18
CA ARG A 110 -25.59 21.02 -19.20
C ARG A 110 -27.09 21.24 -18.91
N ASP A 111 -27.45 22.37 -18.31
CA ASP A 111 -28.82 22.68 -17.87
C ASP A 111 -29.64 23.51 -18.85
N LEU A 112 -29.61 23.06 -20.10
CA LEU A 112 -30.29 23.73 -21.19
C LEU A 112 -31.55 22.97 -21.58
N ARG A 113 -32.49 23.69 -22.16
CA ARG A 113 -33.68 23.14 -22.80
C ARG A 113 -33.80 23.74 -24.19
N LEU A 114 -34.21 22.90 -25.13
CA LEU A 114 -34.58 23.35 -26.46
C LEU A 114 -36.07 23.69 -26.47
N LEU A 115 -36.36 24.88 -27.00
CA LEU A 115 -37.70 25.39 -27.19
C LEU A 115 -37.99 25.46 -28.70
N TYR A 116 -39.17 25.02 -29.11
CA TYR A 116 -39.67 25.22 -30.47
C TYR A 116 -41.08 25.79 -30.40
N GLY A 117 -41.33 26.90 -31.11
CA GLY A 117 -42.63 27.59 -31.06
C GLY A 117 -43.07 28.00 -29.64
N GLY A 118 -42.11 28.30 -28.76
CA GLY A 118 -42.38 28.64 -27.35
C GLY A 118 -42.68 27.47 -26.42
N ARG A 119 -42.63 26.21 -26.91
CA ARG A 119 -42.83 25.01 -26.10
C ARG A 119 -41.53 24.26 -25.85
N GLN A 120 -41.38 23.75 -24.64
CA GLN A 120 -40.22 22.93 -24.27
C GLN A 120 -40.32 21.54 -24.90
N LEU A 121 -39.22 21.12 -25.52
CA LEU A 121 -39.06 19.78 -26.07
C LEU A 121 -38.61 18.81 -24.95
N ALA A 122 -39.21 17.62 -24.90
CA ALA A 122 -38.84 16.60 -23.92
C ALA A 122 -37.59 15.84 -24.39
N SER A 123 -36.66 15.56 -23.47
CA SER A 123 -35.35 14.96 -23.77
C SER A 123 -35.44 13.62 -24.51
N GLU A 124 -36.44 12.80 -24.20
CA GLU A 124 -36.66 11.48 -24.81
C GLU A 124 -37.28 11.53 -26.23
N THR A 125 -37.64 12.72 -26.71
CA THR A 125 -38.30 12.87 -28.01
C THR A 125 -37.26 12.79 -29.13
N THR A 126 -37.49 11.96 -30.15
CA THR A 126 -36.61 11.90 -31.33
C THR A 126 -36.88 13.07 -32.28
N LEU A 127 -35.87 13.45 -33.07
CA LEU A 127 -36.02 14.48 -34.10
C LEU A 127 -37.07 14.10 -35.15
N ALA A 128 -37.22 12.81 -35.47
CA ALA A 128 -38.29 12.30 -36.34
C ALA A 128 -39.69 12.55 -35.77
N ALA A 129 -39.87 12.37 -34.45
CA ALA A 129 -41.15 12.57 -33.78
C ALA A 129 -41.58 14.04 -33.75
N LEU A 130 -40.62 14.98 -33.80
CA LEU A 130 -40.89 16.42 -33.80
C LEU A 130 -41.37 16.98 -35.14
N ARG A 131 -41.15 16.24 -36.25
CA ARG A 131 -41.52 16.66 -37.62
C ARG A 131 -41.15 18.11 -37.92
N LEU A 132 -39.93 18.51 -37.51
CA LEU A 132 -39.44 19.86 -37.74
C LEU A 132 -39.38 20.15 -39.25
N PRO A 133 -39.96 21.27 -39.73
CA PRO A 133 -39.68 21.78 -41.06
C PRO A 133 -38.17 21.92 -41.29
N PRO A 134 -37.66 21.68 -42.51
CA PRO A 134 -36.25 21.91 -42.82
C PRO A 134 -35.86 23.36 -42.47
N ASP A 135 -34.67 23.54 -41.91
CA ASP A 135 -34.13 24.85 -41.49
C ASP A 135 -34.87 25.51 -40.32
N SER A 136 -35.61 24.73 -39.54
CA SER A 136 -36.25 25.23 -38.31
C SER A 136 -35.23 25.75 -37.30
N THR A 137 -35.55 26.86 -36.64
CA THR A 137 -34.74 27.39 -35.53
C THR A 137 -35.32 26.98 -34.18
N LEU A 138 -34.56 26.20 -33.42
CA LEU A 138 -34.80 25.90 -32.02
C LEU A 138 -34.15 26.99 -31.15
N HIS A 139 -34.75 27.34 -30.04
CA HIS A 139 -34.18 28.28 -29.08
C HIS A 139 -33.62 27.54 -27.88
N LEU A 140 -32.34 27.75 -27.59
CA LEU A 140 -31.67 27.25 -26.41
C LEU A 140 -31.98 28.19 -25.24
N ALA A 141 -32.56 27.65 -24.17
CA ALA A 141 -32.85 28.42 -22.97
C ALA A 141 -32.29 27.70 -21.75
N ALA A 142 -31.78 28.47 -20.78
CA ALA A 142 -31.41 27.93 -19.48
C ALA A 142 -32.66 27.50 -18.69
N ARG A 143 -32.55 26.42 -17.91
CA ARG A 143 -33.54 26.07 -16.89
C ARG A 143 -33.32 26.97 -15.67
N LEU A 144 -34.40 27.58 -15.16
CA LEU A 144 -34.38 28.20 -13.83
C LEU A 144 -34.37 27.07 -12.81
N ARG A 145 -33.23 26.87 -12.13
CA ARG A 145 -33.12 25.95 -10.99
C ARG A 145 -33.25 26.75 -9.70
N SER A 146 -34.12 26.27 -8.80
CA SER A 146 -34.11 26.71 -7.41
C SER A 146 -33.08 25.86 -6.68
N THR A 147 -31.92 26.42 -6.37
CA THR A 147 -30.92 25.76 -5.50
C THR A 147 -31.12 26.26 -4.08
N GLN A 148 -30.80 25.45 -3.07
CA GLN A 148 -30.78 25.90 -1.67
C GLN A 148 -29.55 26.78 -1.38
N TYR A 149 -28.58 26.83 -2.30
CA TYR A 149 -27.32 27.59 -2.20
C TYR A 149 -27.18 28.56 -3.38
N PRO A 150 -27.93 29.67 -3.39
CA PRO A 150 -27.88 30.65 -4.48
C PRO A 150 -26.49 31.30 -4.59
N GLU A 151 -25.79 31.49 -3.47
CA GLU A 151 -24.42 32.03 -3.45
C GLU A 151 -23.43 31.13 -4.19
N ALA A 152 -23.52 29.81 -4.00
CA ALA A 152 -22.69 28.84 -4.72
C ALA A 152 -22.94 28.92 -6.23
N TRP A 153 -24.21 29.01 -6.65
CA TRP A 153 -24.57 29.11 -8.06
C TRP A 153 -24.07 30.41 -8.69
N GLN A 154 -24.19 31.54 -7.97
CA GLN A 154 -23.68 32.83 -8.40
C GLN A 154 -22.17 32.79 -8.59
N LEU A 155 -21.44 32.24 -7.62
CA LEU A 155 -19.99 32.18 -7.67
C LEU A 155 -19.50 31.22 -8.76
N GLY A 156 -20.10 30.04 -8.89
CA GLY A 156 -19.80 29.10 -9.98
C GLY A 156 -20.07 29.70 -11.37
N SER A 157 -21.20 30.39 -11.53
CA SER A 157 -21.54 31.12 -12.77
C SER A 157 -20.58 32.27 -13.04
N HIS A 158 -20.15 32.98 -11.99
CA HIS A 158 -19.18 34.06 -12.10
C HIS A 158 -17.81 33.54 -12.54
N ILE A 159 -17.34 32.42 -12.00
CA ILE A 159 -16.10 31.75 -12.45
C ILE A 159 -16.21 31.39 -13.94
N ALA A 160 -17.32 30.77 -14.35
CA ALA A 160 -17.54 30.40 -15.74
C ALA A 160 -17.54 31.62 -16.69
N ALA A 161 -18.23 32.70 -16.30
CA ALA A 161 -18.30 33.94 -17.07
C ALA A 161 -16.94 34.64 -17.16
N THR A 162 -16.20 34.74 -16.06
CA THR A 162 -14.86 35.34 -16.03
C THR A 162 -13.87 34.55 -16.89
N ALA A 163 -13.94 33.22 -16.86
CA ALA A 163 -13.13 32.38 -17.73
C ALA A 163 -13.47 32.58 -19.22
N ALA A 164 -14.75 32.68 -19.57
CA ALA A 164 -15.18 32.93 -20.94
C ALA A 164 -14.80 34.33 -21.46
N ALA A 165 -14.91 35.36 -20.61
CA ALA A 165 -14.53 36.73 -20.96
C ALA A 165 -13.03 36.85 -21.24
N ALA A 166 -12.20 36.17 -20.45
CA ALA A 166 -10.75 36.15 -20.61
C ALA A 166 -10.27 35.53 -21.93
N GLU A 167 -11.11 34.75 -22.63
CA GLU A 167 -10.84 34.21 -23.96
C GLU A 167 -11.10 35.25 -25.07
N SER A 168 -11.97 36.23 -24.82
CA SER A 168 -12.47 37.19 -25.81
C SER A 168 -11.77 38.55 -25.83
N GLU A 169 -11.10 38.95 -24.73
CA GLU A 169 -10.43 40.25 -24.62
C GLU A 169 -8.95 40.18 -25.04
N ASP A 170 -8.50 41.13 -25.86
CA ASP A 170 -7.08 41.36 -26.15
C ASP A 170 -6.34 41.65 -24.82
N ALA A 171 -5.23 40.94 -24.62
CA ALA A 171 -4.54 40.67 -23.35
C ALA A 171 -3.99 41.88 -22.54
N THR A 172 -4.44 43.11 -22.80
CA THR A 172 -3.91 44.34 -22.20
C THR A 172 -4.86 45.03 -21.22
N THR A 173 -6.11 44.57 -21.03
CA THR A 173 -7.09 45.22 -20.12
C THR A 173 -7.70 44.32 -19.04
N ALA A 174 -7.26 43.07 -18.89
CA ALA A 174 -7.76 42.14 -17.87
C ALA A 174 -7.22 42.38 -16.45
N ALA A 175 -7.14 43.63 -16.02
CA ALA A 175 -6.92 44.02 -14.63
C ALA A 175 -8.26 44.42 -14.00
N SER A 176 -9.16 43.44 -13.83
CA SER A 176 -10.31 43.56 -12.92
C SER A 176 -10.02 42.81 -11.62
N ALA A 177 -10.60 43.27 -10.52
CA ALA A 177 -10.02 43.25 -9.16
C ALA A 177 -9.79 41.89 -8.46
N CYS A 178 -10.15 40.74 -9.06
CA CYS A 178 -9.91 39.40 -8.50
C CYS A 178 -9.39 38.45 -9.59
N SER A 179 -8.28 37.76 -9.32
CA SER A 179 -7.79 36.73 -10.23
C SER A 179 -8.67 35.48 -10.17
N LEU A 180 -8.76 34.77 -11.29
CA LEU A 180 -9.63 33.60 -11.46
C LEU A 180 -9.35 32.49 -10.43
N ASP A 181 -8.10 32.33 -10.00
CA ASP A 181 -7.72 31.40 -8.95
C ASP A 181 -8.22 31.83 -7.56
N GLU A 182 -8.31 33.15 -7.28
CA GLU A 182 -8.92 33.66 -6.05
C GLU A 182 -10.42 33.38 -6.01
N LEU A 183 -11.12 33.50 -7.15
CA LEU A 183 -12.53 33.13 -7.23
C LEU A 183 -12.76 31.64 -6.97
N VAL A 184 -11.88 30.77 -7.50
CA VAL A 184 -11.96 29.32 -7.24
C VAL A 184 -11.64 29.01 -5.77
N LYS A 185 -10.63 29.66 -5.17
CA LYS A 185 -10.34 29.51 -3.73
C LYS A 185 -11.50 29.98 -2.86
N GLU A 186 -12.14 31.09 -3.21
CA GLU A 186 -13.33 31.59 -2.53
C GLU A 186 -14.47 30.57 -2.60
N PHE A 187 -14.66 29.94 -3.77
CA PHE A 187 -15.67 28.90 -3.94
C PHE A 187 -15.43 27.70 -3.03
N ILE A 188 -14.18 27.21 -2.99
CA ILE A 188 -13.75 26.11 -2.12
C ILE A 188 -13.96 26.48 -0.64
N LEU A 189 -13.63 27.72 -0.25
CA LEU A 189 -13.84 28.21 1.11
C LEU A 189 -15.33 28.31 1.48
N CYS A 190 -16.19 28.72 0.55
CA CYS A 190 -17.64 28.72 0.76
C CYS A 190 -18.19 27.30 0.94
N ALA A 191 -17.74 26.34 0.13
CA ALA A 191 -18.09 24.93 0.30
C ALA A 191 -17.69 24.40 1.69
N HIS A 192 -16.50 24.77 2.17
CA HIS A 192 -16.05 24.43 3.53
C HIS A 192 -16.90 25.09 4.64
N ARG A 193 -17.23 26.37 4.49
CA ARG A 193 -18.02 27.13 5.48
C ARG A 193 -19.46 26.64 5.62
N ALA A 194 -20.04 26.06 4.56
CA ALA A 194 -21.40 25.51 4.58
C ALA A 194 -21.61 24.48 5.72
N LYS A 195 -20.54 23.74 6.07
CA LYS A 195 -20.53 22.80 7.21
C LYS A 195 -20.74 23.45 8.56
N ASN A 196 -20.26 24.69 8.76
CA ASN A 196 -20.29 25.36 10.06
C ASN A 196 -21.66 25.99 10.36
N HIS A 197 -22.47 26.31 9.34
CA HIS A 197 -23.81 26.89 9.53
C HIS A 197 -24.89 25.85 9.85
N GLY A 198 -24.69 24.58 9.48
CA GLY A 198 -25.64 23.49 9.79
C GLY A 198 -25.72 23.11 11.27
N ARG A 199 -24.70 23.45 12.09
CA ARG A 199 -24.68 23.16 13.54
C ARG A 199 -25.59 24.05 14.39
N SER A 200 -26.16 25.11 13.83
CA SER A 200 -27.04 26.04 14.57
C SER A 200 -28.52 25.64 14.55
N ARG A 201 -28.87 24.47 13.99
CA ARG A 201 -30.24 23.93 14.01
C ARG A 201 -30.41 22.95 15.20
N PRO A 202 -31.38 23.15 16.12
CA PRO A 202 -31.45 22.39 17.38
C PRO A 202 -31.75 20.89 17.28
N ASP A 203 -32.11 20.34 16.11
CA ASP A 203 -32.76 19.01 16.03
C ASP A 203 -31.96 17.91 15.27
N ALA A 204 -30.68 18.12 14.94
CA ALA A 204 -29.89 17.09 14.24
C ALA A 204 -28.91 16.36 15.18
N GLN A 205 -29.46 15.51 16.06
CA GLN A 205 -28.65 14.55 16.81
C GLN A 205 -28.37 13.31 15.92
N THR A 206 -27.08 12.99 15.76
CA THR A 206 -26.52 11.67 15.37
C THR A 206 -26.81 11.11 13.95
N ASP A 207 -26.14 11.65 12.92
CA ASP A 207 -25.73 10.83 11.75
C ASP A 207 -24.43 11.41 11.10
N PRO A 208 -23.29 10.68 11.08
CA PRO A 208 -22.07 11.12 10.42
C PRO A 208 -22.21 11.34 8.91
N ARG A 209 -23.20 10.70 8.26
CA ARG A 209 -23.42 10.81 6.80
C ARG A 209 -23.89 12.18 6.34
N ALA A 210 -24.60 12.93 7.18
CA ALA A 210 -25.15 14.24 6.82
C ALA A 210 -24.10 15.35 6.63
N THR A 211 -22.84 15.11 7.00
CA THR A 211 -21.78 16.13 6.94
C THR A 211 -21.02 16.19 5.61
N GLY A 212 -21.06 15.12 4.80
CA GLY A 212 -20.51 15.09 3.43
C GLY A 212 -21.47 15.67 2.38
N ASP A 213 -22.76 15.77 2.69
CA ASP A 213 -23.80 16.15 1.74
C ASP A 213 -23.68 17.62 1.27
N LEU A 214 -23.40 18.57 2.17
CA LEU A 214 -23.37 20.00 1.82
C LEU A 214 -22.22 20.39 0.89
N ALA A 215 -20.98 19.97 1.18
CA ALA A 215 -19.83 20.27 0.33
C ALA A 215 -19.96 19.57 -1.03
N SER A 216 -20.53 18.37 -1.05
CA SER A 216 -20.85 17.64 -2.29
C SER A 216 -21.83 18.41 -3.16
N GLU A 217 -22.89 18.98 -2.58
CA GLU A 217 -23.86 19.82 -3.30
C GLU A 217 -23.22 21.09 -3.90
N TYR A 218 -22.27 21.72 -3.20
CA TYR A 218 -21.51 22.85 -3.75
C TYR A 218 -20.68 22.43 -4.96
N LEU A 219 -19.94 21.32 -4.88
CA LEU A 219 -19.13 20.86 -6.01
C LEU A 219 -19.97 20.38 -7.20
N ASP A 220 -21.16 19.82 -6.95
CA ASP A 220 -22.14 19.55 -8.01
C ASP A 220 -22.61 20.85 -8.68
N ILE A 221 -22.89 21.90 -7.91
CA ILE A 221 -23.21 23.24 -8.45
C ILE A 221 -22.05 23.79 -9.30
N PHE A 222 -20.79 23.61 -8.88
CA PHE A 222 -19.62 24.02 -9.66
C PHE A 222 -19.61 23.38 -11.06
N LEU A 223 -19.92 22.08 -11.12
CA LEU A 223 -20.02 21.33 -12.37
C LEU A 223 -21.21 21.76 -13.21
N GLN A 224 -22.40 21.89 -12.60
CA GLN A 224 -23.64 22.29 -13.27
C GLN A 224 -23.59 23.71 -13.84
N ALA A 225 -22.94 24.63 -13.13
CA ALA A 225 -22.71 26.00 -13.60
C ALA A 225 -21.77 26.07 -14.82
N GLY A 226 -21.13 24.96 -15.20
CA GLY A 226 -20.21 24.89 -16.34
C GLY A 226 -18.83 25.49 -16.05
N ALA A 227 -18.49 25.74 -14.78
CA ALA A 227 -17.23 26.33 -14.39
C ALA A 227 -16.04 25.45 -14.81
N ALA A 228 -16.12 24.14 -14.57
CA ALA A 228 -15.07 23.19 -14.98
C ALA A 228 -14.81 23.22 -16.50
N ILE A 229 -15.88 23.23 -17.30
CA ILE A 229 -15.79 23.26 -18.77
C ILE A 229 -15.17 24.59 -19.24
N ALA A 230 -15.61 25.71 -18.67
CA ALA A 230 -15.09 27.03 -19.01
C ALA A 230 -13.59 27.16 -18.69
N LEU A 231 -13.15 26.65 -17.52
CA LEU A 231 -11.75 26.65 -17.13
C LEU A 231 -10.89 25.80 -18.08
N VAL A 232 -11.34 24.60 -18.45
CA VAL A 232 -10.59 23.75 -19.39
C VAL A 232 -10.56 24.37 -20.79
N ARG A 233 -11.67 24.95 -21.27
CA ARG A 233 -11.69 25.69 -22.54
C ARG A 233 -10.65 26.82 -22.55
N LEU A 234 -10.59 27.61 -21.47
CA LEU A 234 -9.61 28.68 -21.34
C LEU A 234 -8.17 28.14 -21.34
N TYR A 235 -7.92 26.97 -20.72
CA TYR A 235 -6.62 26.29 -20.76
C TYR A 235 -6.21 25.86 -22.18
N LEU A 236 -7.18 25.42 -22.99
CA LEU A 236 -7.00 25.02 -24.39
C LEU A 236 -6.77 26.20 -25.35
N SER A 237 -6.88 27.44 -24.86
CA SER A 237 -6.60 28.63 -25.66
C SER A 237 -5.15 28.64 -26.21
N LYS A 238 -4.97 29.32 -27.34
CA LYS A 238 -3.66 29.56 -27.96
C LYS A 238 -2.81 30.56 -27.18
N SER A 239 -3.44 31.40 -26.35
CA SER A 239 -2.76 32.40 -25.54
C SER A 239 -2.05 31.77 -24.34
N SER A 240 -0.75 32.05 -24.18
CA SER A 240 0.04 31.58 -23.03
C SER A 240 -0.46 32.16 -21.71
N PHE A 241 -0.93 33.41 -21.73
CA PHE A 241 -1.58 34.04 -20.59
C PHE A 241 -2.84 33.27 -20.17
N CYS A 242 -3.76 33.03 -21.10
CA CYS A 242 -5.01 32.31 -20.80
C CYS A 242 -4.72 30.89 -20.28
N ARG A 243 -3.73 30.20 -20.85
CA ARG A 243 -3.30 28.88 -20.37
C ARG A 243 -2.78 28.92 -18.94
N THR A 244 -1.87 29.83 -18.63
CA THR A 244 -1.33 29.97 -17.26
C THR A 244 -2.37 30.45 -16.25
N TYR A 245 -3.31 31.28 -16.70
CA TYR A 245 -4.41 31.78 -15.89
C TYR A 245 -5.40 30.66 -15.51
N ALA A 246 -5.76 29.81 -16.48
CA ALA A 246 -6.58 28.63 -16.24
C ALA A 246 -5.85 27.54 -15.43
N ASP A 247 -4.55 27.30 -15.70
CA ASP A 247 -3.74 26.33 -14.94
C ASP A 247 -3.74 26.63 -13.44
N ARG A 248 -3.54 27.90 -13.05
CA ARG A 248 -3.61 28.31 -11.63
C ARG A 248 -4.98 28.04 -11.00
N ALA A 249 -6.05 28.35 -11.73
CA ALA A 249 -7.42 28.15 -11.25
C ALA A 249 -7.75 26.65 -11.08
N ILE A 250 -7.40 25.80 -12.06
CA ILE A 250 -7.65 24.35 -11.99
C ILE A 250 -6.80 23.71 -10.88
N ARG A 251 -5.55 24.15 -10.70
CA ARG A 251 -4.66 23.66 -9.63
C ARG A 251 -5.19 23.91 -8.22
N CYS A 252 -6.18 24.78 -8.03
CA CYS A 252 -6.83 24.95 -6.73
C CYS A 252 -7.55 23.67 -6.25
N PHE A 253 -7.93 22.78 -7.17
CA PHE A 253 -8.51 21.46 -6.84
C PHE A 253 -7.50 20.31 -6.82
N VAL A 254 -6.25 20.56 -7.23
CA VAL A 254 -5.19 19.57 -7.33
C VAL A 254 -4.46 19.51 -5.99
N ALA A 255 -4.58 18.39 -5.28
CA ALA A 255 -3.97 18.18 -3.98
C ALA A 255 -2.47 17.83 -4.09
N THR A 256 -1.64 18.75 -4.60
CA THR A 256 -0.17 18.60 -4.48
C THR A 256 0.31 18.75 -3.04
N ASP A 257 -0.49 19.40 -2.19
CA ASP A 257 -0.32 19.51 -0.74
C ASP A 257 -1.69 19.28 -0.07
N PRO A 258 -1.87 18.21 0.74
CA PRO A 258 -3.13 17.93 1.43
C PRO A 258 -3.60 19.04 2.37
N SER A 259 -2.72 19.97 2.75
CA SER A 259 -3.07 21.13 3.58
C SER A 259 -3.72 22.27 2.79
N ALA A 260 -3.62 22.26 1.45
CA ALA A 260 -4.14 23.31 0.59
C ALA A 260 -5.67 23.25 0.41
N LEU A 261 -6.26 22.06 0.53
CA LEU A 261 -7.71 21.85 0.45
C LEU A 261 -8.27 21.51 1.84
N PRO A 262 -9.41 22.11 2.24
CA PRO A 262 -10.08 21.71 3.48
C PRO A 262 -10.43 20.21 3.47
N PRO A 263 -10.21 19.46 4.57
CA PRO A 263 -10.34 17.99 4.58
C PRO A 263 -11.72 17.47 4.19
N ASP A 264 -12.77 18.21 4.53
CA ASP A 264 -14.16 17.93 4.17
C ASP A 264 -14.46 18.16 2.69
N VAL A 265 -13.84 19.17 2.07
CA VAL A 265 -13.94 19.40 0.62
C VAL A 265 -13.14 18.33 -0.12
N LEU A 266 -11.92 18.03 0.32
CA LEU A 266 -11.06 17.02 -0.28
C LEU A 266 -11.75 15.65 -0.43
N GLN A 267 -12.58 15.26 0.54
CA GLN A 267 -13.34 14.00 0.53
C GLN A 267 -14.38 13.90 -0.60
N VAL A 268 -14.87 15.04 -1.11
CA VAL A 268 -15.93 15.12 -2.12
C VAL A 268 -15.47 15.72 -3.45
N THR A 269 -14.17 16.03 -3.60
CA THR A 269 -13.59 16.63 -4.82
C THR A 269 -13.54 15.70 -6.03
N THR A 270 -13.75 14.39 -5.85
CA THR A 270 -13.65 13.37 -6.90
C THR A 270 -14.41 13.68 -8.20
N PRO A 271 -15.70 14.10 -8.18
CA PRO A 271 -16.44 14.39 -9.41
C PRO A 271 -15.83 15.53 -10.22
N VAL A 272 -15.27 16.54 -9.55
CA VAL A 272 -14.60 17.68 -10.19
C VAL A 272 -13.30 17.23 -10.86
N LEU A 273 -12.49 16.43 -10.16
CA LEU A 273 -11.24 15.89 -10.72
C LEU A 273 -11.50 14.92 -11.89
N LEU A 274 -12.54 14.08 -11.80
CA LEU A 274 -12.97 13.22 -12.90
C LEU A 274 -13.35 14.03 -14.13
N GLU A 275 -14.14 15.09 -13.97
CA GLU A 275 -14.54 15.96 -15.08
C GLU A 275 -13.31 16.66 -15.70
N PHE A 276 -12.37 17.16 -14.90
CA PHE A 276 -11.13 17.73 -15.42
C PHE A 276 -10.30 16.69 -16.18
N CYS A 277 -10.12 15.50 -15.63
CA CYS A 277 -9.38 14.42 -16.31
C CYS A 277 -10.04 14.05 -17.63
N ARG A 278 -11.37 13.92 -17.66
CA ARG A 278 -12.16 13.58 -18.85
C ARG A 278 -12.06 14.65 -19.94
N LEU A 279 -12.13 15.93 -19.57
CA LEU A 279 -12.05 17.04 -20.52
C LEU A 279 -10.62 17.23 -21.06
N LEU A 280 -9.61 17.03 -20.21
CA LEU A 280 -8.20 17.23 -20.60
C LEU A 280 -7.63 16.04 -21.38
N SER A 281 -7.99 14.80 -21.05
CA SER A 281 -7.41 13.60 -21.67
C SER A 281 -7.56 13.58 -23.20
N GLY A 282 -8.71 14.01 -23.72
CA GLY A 282 -8.98 14.09 -25.15
C GLY A 282 -8.39 15.32 -25.85
N ALA A 283 -7.95 16.34 -25.11
CA ALA A 283 -7.68 17.67 -25.68
C ALA A 283 -6.20 18.11 -25.64
N VAL A 284 -5.45 17.80 -24.57
CA VAL A 284 -4.04 18.25 -24.40
C VAL A 284 -3.00 17.14 -24.53
N GLY A 285 -3.43 15.89 -24.61
CA GLY A 285 -2.58 14.70 -24.70
C GLY A 285 -1.99 14.25 -23.36
N LYS A 286 -1.57 12.99 -23.29
CA LYS A 286 -1.19 12.29 -22.04
C LYS A 286 0.02 12.86 -21.31
N LYS A 287 0.85 13.65 -21.99
CA LYS A 287 2.09 14.23 -21.43
C LYS A 287 1.89 15.63 -20.82
N ASP A 288 0.69 16.21 -20.95
CA ASP A 288 0.39 17.52 -20.37
C ASP A 288 0.52 17.52 -18.84
N LEU A 289 1.17 18.56 -18.31
CA LEU A 289 1.51 18.65 -16.89
C LEU A 289 0.28 18.86 -16.00
N LEU A 290 -0.72 19.61 -16.48
CA LEU A 290 -1.94 19.85 -15.72
C LEU A 290 -2.81 18.59 -15.70
N TYR A 291 -2.92 17.90 -16.84
CA TYR A 291 -3.61 16.61 -16.90
C TYR A 291 -3.00 15.58 -15.96
N ARG A 292 -1.67 15.40 -15.98
CA ARG A 292 -0.98 14.48 -15.06
C ARG A 292 -1.18 14.86 -13.59
N ALA A 293 -1.18 16.15 -13.27
CA ALA A 293 -1.44 16.62 -11.91
C ALA A 293 -2.88 16.32 -11.44
N CYS A 294 -3.87 16.53 -12.31
CA CYS A 294 -5.27 16.20 -12.02
C CYS A 294 -5.46 14.69 -11.82
N ARG A 295 -4.88 13.87 -12.71
CA ARG A 295 -4.98 12.41 -12.65
C ARG A 295 -4.29 11.82 -11.40
N SER A 296 -3.13 12.35 -11.03
CA SER A 296 -2.42 11.96 -9.82
C SER A 296 -3.18 12.35 -8.55
N SER A 297 -3.77 13.56 -8.53
CA SER A 297 -4.64 13.99 -7.43
C SER A 297 -5.90 13.14 -7.33
N LEU A 298 -6.51 12.80 -8.46
CA LEU A 298 -7.67 11.90 -8.51
C LEU A 298 -7.32 10.54 -7.89
N ALA A 299 -6.20 9.93 -8.30
CA ALA A 299 -5.74 8.66 -7.75
C ALA A 299 -5.55 8.72 -6.23
N SER A 300 -4.89 9.78 -5.74
CA SER A 300 -4.65 9.99 -4.30
C SER A 300 -5.95 10.14 -3.50
N VAL A 301 -6.90 10.95 -3.98
CA VAL A 301 -8.20 11.16 -3.32
C VAL A 301 -9.01 9.87 -3.25
N LEU A 302 -9.08 9.13 -4.37
CA LEU A 302 -9.82 7.86 -4.46
C LEU A 302 -9.31 6.78 -3.49
N CYS A 303 -8.02 6.80 -3.14
CA CYS A 303 -7.43 5.88 -2.17
C CYS A 303 -7.41 6.39 -0.73
N SER A 304 -7.91 7.60 -0.47
CA SER A 304 -7.94 8.14 0.88
C SER A 304 -8.90 7.33 1.78
N PRO A 305 -8.52 6.99 3.02
CA PRO A 305 -9.39 6.24 3.94
C PRO A 305 -10.67 6.99 4.32
N SER A 306 -10.69 8.31 4.13
CA SER A 306 -11.85 9.15 4.42
C SER A 306 -12.72 9.45 3.20
N TRP A 307 -12.38 8.91 2.03
CA TRP A 307 -13.14 9.13 0.80
C TRP A 307 -14.50 8.42 0.84
N LEU A 308 -15.52 9.08 0.28
CA LEU A 308 -16.87 8.56 0.12
C LEU A 308 -17.20 8.47 -1.38
N PRO A 309 -17.72 7.33 -1.88
CA PRO A 309 -18.20 7.24 -3.24
C PRO A 309 -19.34 8.24 -3.48
N PRO A 310 -19.43 8.83 -4.68
CA PRO A 310 -20.54 9.71 -5.03
C PRO A 310 -21.88 8.96 -4.86
N PRO A 311 -22.93 9.59 -4.29
CA PRO A 311 -24.17 8.91 -3.93
C PRO A 311 -24.95 8.31 -5.13
N MET A 312 -24.60 8.69 -6.36
CA MET A 312 -25.28 8.27 -7.58
C MET A 312 -24.51 7.21 -8.40
N ASP A 313 -23.27 6.88 -8.02
CA ASP A 313 -22.44 5.95 -8.78
C ASP A 313 -22.60 4.51 -8.26
N SER A 314 -23.01 3.60 -9.13
CA SER A 314 -22.85 2.16 -8.87
C SER A 314 -21.37 1.79 -8.89
N PRO A 315 -20.92 0.75 -8.15
CA PRO A 315 -19.52 0.30 -8.19
C PRO A 315 -19.01 0.06 -9.62
N ALA A 316 -19.83 -0.58 -10.47
CA ALA A 316 -19.50 -0.81 -11.88
C ALA A 316 -19.41 0.50 -12.69
N GLY A 317 -20.27 1.47 -12.43
CA GLY A 317 -20.24 2.79 -13.09
C GLY A 317 -18.98 3.57 -12.73
N LEU A 318 -18.58 3.55 -11.45
CA LEU A 318 -17.36 4.22 -11.00
C LEU A 318 -16.10 3.54 -11.55
N ILE A 319 -16.07 2.20 -11.56
CA ILE A 319 -15.00 1.44 -12.23
C ILE A 319 -14.89 1.89 -13.69
N GLY A 320 -16.01 1.93 -14.43
CA GLY A 320 -16.03 2.35 -15.84
C GLY A 320 -15.47 3.75 -16.08
N GLN A 321 -15.72 4.70 -15.18
CA GLN A 321 -15.17 6.07 -15.27
C GLN A 321 -13.66 6.13 -14.98
N VAL A 322 -13.15 5.30 -14.08
CA VAL A 322 -11.75 5.32 -13.62
C VAL A 322 -10.84 4.46 -14.49
N LEU A 323 -11.36 3.38 -15.06
CA LEU A 323 -10.59 2.37 -15.79
C LEU A 323 -9.73 2.92 -16.94
N PRO A 324 -10.18 3.89 -17.76
CA PRO A 324 -9.34 4.48 -18.80
C PRO A 324 -8.06 5.13 -18.25
N PHE A 325 -8.16 5.83 -17.12
CA PHE A 325 -7.02 6.48 -16.47
C PHE A 325 -6.07 5.47 -15.82
N ALA A 326 -6.61 4.38 -15.27
CA ALA A 326 -5.82 3.26 -14.77
C ALA A 326 -5.07 2.55 -15.92
N GLY A 327 -5.72 2.35 -17.06
CA GLY A 327 -5.09 1.85 -18.27
C GLY A 327 -3.92 2.72 -18.71
N GLU A 328 -4.07 4.05 -18.70
CA GLU A 328 -2.97 4.96 -19.00
C GLU A 328 -1.80 4.85 -18.02
N THR A 329 -2.06 4.73 -16.71
CA THR A 329 -0.96 4.47 -15.76
C THR A 329 -0.27 3.16 -16.04
N MET A 330 -1.03 2.10 -16.34
CA MET A 330 -0.49 0.78 -16.57
C MET A 330 0.45 0.76 -17.76
N GLU A 331 0.10 1.39 -18.88
CA GLU A 331 0.99 1.50 -20.04
C GLU A 331 2.33 2.15 -19.67
N VAL A 332 2.32 3.21 -18.85
CA VAL A 332 3.56 3.84 -18.36
C VAL A 332 4.40 2.88 -17.52
N ILE A 333 3.76 2.06 -16.67
CA ILE A 333 4.46 1.02 -15.90
C ILE A 333 5.03 -0.06 -16.82
N LEU A 334 4.24 -0.53 -17.79
CA LEU A 334 4.67 -1.57 -18.74
C LEU A 334 5.87 -1.10 -19.58
N ASP A 335 5.85 0.15 -20.06
CA ASP A 335 6.96 0.77 -20.80
C ASP A 335 8.21 0.88 -19.93
N GLY A 336 8.07 1.33 -18.68
CA GLY A 336 9.17 1.41 -17.71
C GLY A 336 9.78 0.05 -17.42
N LEU A 337 8.94 -0.98 -17.22
CA LEU A 337 9.37 -2.36 -17.04
C LEU A 337 10.03 -2.93 -18.30
N ALA A 338 9.50 -2.66 -19.50
CA ALA A 338 10.05 -3.14 -20.77
C ALA A 338 11.38 -2.49 -21.14
N SER A 339 11.69 -1.31 -20.58
CA SER A 339 12.94 -0.61 -20.84
C SER A 339 14.19 -1.43 -20.47
N VAL A 340 15.34 -1.01 -21.02
CA VAL A 340 16.65 -1.62 -20.72
C VAL A 340 17.02 -1.46 -19.23
N SER A 341 16.70 -0.33 -18.62
CA SER A 341 16.97 -0.07 -17.20
C SER A 341 15.98 -0.78 -16.27
N MET A 342 14.79 -1.16 -16.79
CA MET A 342 13.68 -1.72 -16.02
C MET A 342 13.29 -0.81 -14.84
N MET A 343 13.26 0.51 -15.06
CA MET A 343 12.99 1.49 -14.00
C MET A 343 11.63 2.13 -14.17
N VAL A 344 10.96 2.32 -13.04
CA VAL A 344 9.66 3.00 -12.94
C VAL A 344 9.79 4.13 -11.92
N SER A 345 9.28 5.31 -12.24
CA SER A 345 9.25 6.45 -11.32
C SER A 345 8.38 6.15 -10.10
N PRO A 346 8.79 6.51 -8.87
CA PRO A 346 7.97 6.32 -7.67
C PRO A 346 6.59 6.98 -7.77
N LEU A 347 6.50 8.16 -8.38
CA LEU A 347 5.23 8.89 -8.57
C LEU A 347 4.27 8.14 -9.51
N ASP A 348 4.79 7.59 -10.62
CA ASP A 348 3.97 6.84 -11.57
C ASP A 348 3.53 5.50 -10.94
N LEU A 349 4.39 4.87 -10.14
CA LEU A 349 4.07 3.63 -9.41
C LEU A 349 3.01 3.85 -8.32
N GLU A 350 3.07 4.97 -7.60
CA GLU A 350 2.08 5.33 -6.58
C GLU A 350 0.72 5.61 -7.22
N GLU A 351 0.69 6.40 -8.31
CA GLU A 351 -0.52 6.69 -9.06
C GLU A 351 -1.18 5.41 -9.60
N PHE A 352 -0.38 4.53 -10.22
CA PHE A 352 -0.81 3.19 -10.66
C PHE A 352 -1.39 2.38 -9.49
N SER A 353 -0.67 2.30 -8.37
CA SER A 353 -1.09 1.51 -7.21
C SER A 353 -2.41 2.02 -6.63
N ASN A 354 -2.62 3.34 -6.60
CA ASN A 354 -3.84 3.93 -6.07
C ASN A 354 -5.04 3.61 -6.97
N PHE A 355 -4.93 3.77 -8.29
CA PHE A 355 -6.03 3.38 -9.19
C PHE A 355 -6.38 1.89 -9.05
N PHE A 356 -5.39 1.01 -9.07
CA PHE A 356 -5.65 -0.44 -8.98
C PHE A 356 -6.22 -0.88 -7.63
N LYS A 357 -5.74 -0.30 -6.52
CA LYS A 357 -6.35 -0.52 -5.19
C LYS A 357 -7.83 -0.12 -5.18
N MET A 358 -8.16 1.03 -5.76
CA MET A 358 -9.55 1.49 -5.87
C MET A 358 -10.38 0.53 -6.74
N LEU A 359 -9.91 0.21 -7.95
CA LEU A 359 -10.59 -0.70 -8.88
C LEU A 359 -10.86 -2.07 -8.22
N CYS A 360 -9.85 -2.62 -7.54
CA CYS A 360 -10.01 -3.89 -6.84
C CYS A 360 -11.05 -3.76 -5.72
N LYS A 361 -11.01 -2.69 -4.91
CA LYS A 361 -11.97 -2.48 -3.82
C LYS A 361 -13.42 -2.46 -4.34
N GLU A 362 -13.71 -1.68 -5.37
CA GLU A 362 -15.06 -1.60 -5.93
C GLU A 362 -15.49 -2.88 -6.65
N ALA A 363 -14.56 -3.57 -7.31
CA ALA A 363 -14.85 -4.87 -7.91
C ALA A 363 -15.25 -5.90 -6.84
N HIS A 364 -14.58 -5.93 -5.69
CA HIS A 364 -14.97 -6.81 -4.58
C HIS A 364 -16.35 -6.43 -4.01
N ILE A 365 -16.66 -5.14 -3.89
CA ILE A 365 -18.00 -4.69 -3.48
C ILE A 365 -19.06 -5.15 -4.46
N TRP A 366 -18.75 -5.13 -5.77
CA TRP A 366 -19.65 -5.57 -6.82
C TRP A 366 -19.86 -7.10 -6.84
N ILE A 367 -18.79 -7.89 -6.69
CA ILE A 367 -18.85 -9.37 -6.67
C ILE A 367 -19.54 -9.88 -5.40
N GLY A 368 -19.32 -9.23 -4.25
CA GLY A 368 -19.76 -9.72 -2.95
C GLY A 368 -18.83 -10.80 -2.38
N ASN A 369 -19.38 -11.75 -1.61
CA ASN A 369 -18.61 -12.73 -0.84
C ASN A 369 -18.35 -14.08 -1.57
N ASP A 370 -18.66 -14.19 -2.87
CA ASP A 370 -18.70 -15.47 -3.59
C ASP A 370 -17.35 -15.99 -4.12
N GLY A 371 -16.23 -15.49 -3.58
CA GLY A 371 -14.89 -15.89 -4.02
C GLY A 371 -14.50 -15.31 -5.40
N PRO A 372 -13.36 -15.74 -5.98
CA PRO A 372 -12.93 -15.27 -7.29
C PRO A 372 -13.89 -15.77 -8.38
N MET A 373 -14.15 -14.92 -9.36
CA MET A 373 -15.03 -15.20 -10.47
C MET A 373 -14.47 -16.37 -11.32
N PRO A 374 -15.29 -17.38 -11.63
CA PRO A 374 -14.87 -18.48 -12.49
C PRO A 374 -14.66 -18.05 -13.94
N LYS A 375 -13.72 -18.71 -14.62
CA LYS A 375 -13.26 -18.33 -15.97
C LYS A 375 -14.37 -18.17 -17.02
N ASN A 376 -15.33 -19.08 -17.00
CA ASN A 376 -16.46 -19.09 -17.93
C ASN A 376 -17.38 -17.87 -17.84
N MET A 377 -17.34 -17.08 -16.76
CA MET A 377 -18.17 -15.88 -16.61
C MET A 377 -17.62 -14.71 -17.43
N TYR A 378 -16.31 -14.43 -17.35
CA TYR A 378 -15.69 -13.33 -18.09
C TYR A 378 -15.22 -13.71 -19.49
N ASP A 379 -14.97 -15.00 -19.77
CA ASP A 379 -14.70 -15.45 -21.15
C ASP A 379 -15.85 -15.09 -22.11
N ARG A 380 -17.10 -15.03 -21.61
CA ARG A 380 -18.27 -14.61 -22.40
C ARG A 380 -18.27 -13.11 -22.72
N GLU A 381 -17.59 -12.32 -21.90
CA GLU A 381 -17.45 -10.88 -22.11
C GLU A 381 -16.32 -10.55 -23.10
N SER A 382 -15.50 -11.53 -23.49
CA SER A 382 -14.46 -11.36 -24.51
C SER A 382 -14.97 -10.93 -25.88
N GLU A 383 -16.26 -11.19 -26.18
CA GLU A 383 -16.91 -10.70 -27.40
C GLU A 383 -17.26 -9.19 -27.32
N HIS A 384 -17.22 -8.61 -26.12
CA HIS A 384 -17.61 -7.23 -25.82
C HIS A 384 -16.44 -6.49 -25.13
N ASP A 385 -15.47 -6.05 -25.93
CA ASP A 385 -14.23 -5.36 -25.50
C ASP A 385 -14.44 -4.12 -24.59
N GLU A 386 -15.67 -3.62 -24.49
CA GLU A 386 -16.06 -2.42 -23.73
C GLU A 386 -16.44 -2.69 -22.26
N THR A 387 -16.51 -3.96 -21.82
CA THR A 387 -16.86 -4.28 -20.43
C THR A 387 -15.67 -4.03 -19.49
N TRP A 388 -15.94 -3.46 -18.32
CA TRP A 388 -14.90 -3.21 -17.33
C TRP A 388 -14.24 -4.51 -16.83
N ILE A 389 -15.01 -5.61 -16.76
CA ILE A 389 -14.55 -6.92 -16.30
C ILE A 389 -13.51 -7.47 -17.26
N TRP A 390 -13.83 -7.53 -18.56
CA TRP A 390 -12.89 -8.01 -19.57
C TRP A 390 -11.65 -7.11 -19.68
N ARG A 391 -11.86 -5.79 -19.61
CA ARG A 391 -10.76 -4.83 -19.73
C ARG A 391 -9.80 -4.92 -18.54
N LEU A 392 -10.29 -5.05 -17.30
CA LEU A 392 -9.45 -5.25 -16.12
C LEU A 392 -8.73 -6.61 -16.14
N HIS A 393 -9.40 -7.67 -16.61
CA HIS A 393 -8.78 -8.98 -16.82
C HIS A 393 -7.62 -8.90 -17.82
N THR A 394 -7.86 -8.32 -18.99
CA THR A 394 -6.84 -8.12 -20.04
C THR A 394 -5.65 -7.33 -19.49
N MET A 395 -5.92 -6.24 -18.77
CA MET A 395 -4.89 -5.45 -18.10
C MET A 395 -4.04 -6.30 -17.13
N SER A 396 -4.67 -7.17 -16.35
CA SER A 396 -3.95 -8.06 -15.44
C SER A 396 -3.10 -9.11 -16.16
N ALA A 397 -3.59 -9.64 -17.28
CA ALA A 397 -2.87 -10.63 -18.08
C ALA A 397 -1.61 -10.01 -18.73
N ASP A 398 -1.72 -8.82 -19.30
CA ASP A 398 -0.60 -8.08 -19.89
C ASP A 398 0.44 -7.70 -18.82
N MET A 399 -0.02 -7.28 -17.65
CA MET A 399 0.85 -6.99 -16.51
C MET A 399 1.60 -8.23 -16.03
N LEU A 400 0.92 -9.37 -15.88
CA LEU A 400 1.54 -10.61 -15.46
C LEU A 400 2.58 -11.09 -16.48
N LYS A 401 2.25 -11.03 -17.77
CA LYS A 401 3.19 -11.36 -18.86
C LYS A 401 4.44 -10.48 -18.80
N ARG A 402 4.28 -9.18 -18.58
CA ARG A 402 5.43 -8.26 -18.48
C ARG A 402 6.29 -8.56 -17.25
N VAL A 403 5.68 -8.88 -16.12
CA VAL A 403 6.40 -9.26 -14.90
C VAL A 403 7.18 -10.56 -15.12
N ASP A 404 6.59 -11.56 -15.77
CA ASP A 404 7.27 -12.81 -16.16
C ASP A 404 8.54 -12.54 -16.98
N GLU A 405 8.42 -11.73 -18.04
CA GLU A 405 9.56 -11.30 -18.86
C GLU A 405 10.64 -10.55 -18.05
N CYS A 406 10.23 -9.74 -17.07
CA CYS A 406 11.14 -9.02 -16.18
C CYS A 406 11.88 -9.97 -15.24
N LEU A 407 11.17 -10.91 -14.62
CA LEU A 407 11.77 -11.90 -13.72
C LEU A 407 12.74 -12.82 -14.48
N LYS A 408 12.39 -13.20 -15.71
CA LYS A 408 13.29 -13.96 -16.59
C LYS A 408 14.58 -13.21 -16.94
N ARG A 409 14.50 -11.90 -17.25
CA ARG A 409 15.70 -11.08 -17.46
C ARG A 409 16.55 -10.97 -16.19
N LEU A 410 15.91 -10.81 -15.04
CA LEU A 410 16.59 -10.77 -13.75
C LEU A 410 17.28 -12.09 -13.39
N GLU A 411 16.73 -13.21 -13.83
CA GLU A 411 17.35 -14.51 -13.65
C GLU A 411 18.64 -14.65 -14.46
N MET A 412 18.68 -14.10 -15.67
CA MET A 412 19.90 -14.02 -16.47
C MET A 412 20.98 -13.15 -15.79
N ASP A 413 20.58 -12.02 -15.19
CA ASP A 413 21.49 -11.15 -14.41
C ASP A 413 22.09 -11.90 -13.20
N LEU A 414 21.29 -12.73 -12.51
CA LEU A 414 21.76 -13.54 -11.37
C LEU A 414 22.86 -14.52 -11.78
N SER A 415 22.66 -15.25 -12.89
CA SER A 415 23.63 -16.23 -13.38
C SER A 415 24.98 -15.58 -13.74
N LEU A 416 24.99 -14.33 -14.17
CA LEU A 416 26.21 -13.58 -14.50
C LEU A 416 26.92 -13.01 -13.25
N SER A 417 26.19 -12.78 -12.16
CA SER A 417 26.72 -12.17 -10.93
C SER A 417 27.58 -13.10 -10.07
N SER A 418 27.54 -14.41 -10.33
CA SER A 418 28.30 -15.43 -9.57
C SER A 418 29.83 -15.30 -9.72
N GLU A 419 30.33 -14.61 -10.75
CA GLU A 419 31.77 -14.59 -11.07
C GLU A 419 32.49 -13.24 -10.88
N SER A 420 31.80 -12.10 -10.66
CA SER A 420 32.53 -10.81 -10.65
C SER A 420 31.93 -9.61 -9.90
N ILE A 421 30.71 -9.66 -9.35
CA ILE A 421 30.07 -8.48 -8.74
C ILE A 421 30.07 -8.63 -7.21
N GLY A 422 30.67 -7.68 -6.52
CA GLY A 422 30.70 -7.65 -5.05
C GLY A 422 29.28 -7.67 -4.46
N VAL A 423 29.10 -8.33 -3.32
CA VAL A 423 27.82 -8.51 -2.61
C VAL A 423 27.05 -7.19 -2.41
N MET A 424 27.77 -6.07 -2.27
CA MET A 424 27.22 -4.72 -2.08
C MET A 424 26.58 -4.12 -3.36
N GLU A 425 27.17 -4.33 -4.54
CA GLU A 425 26.66 -3.77 -5.81
C GLU A 425 25.46 -4.55 -6.34
N GLY A 426 25.40 -5.87 -6.08
CA GLY A 426 24.20 -6.65 -6.38
C GLY A 426 22.98 -6.16 -5.60
N GLN A 427 23.14 -5.84 -4.30
CA GLN A 427 22.04 -5.40 -3.44
C GLN A 427 21.39 -4.08 -3.88
N THR A 428 22.15 -3.13 -4.44
CA THR A 428 21.61 -1.84 -4.91
C THR A 428 20.73 -2.02 -6.14
N ILE A 429 21.09 -2.94 -7.04
CA ILE A 429 20.32 -3.25 -8.25
C ILE A 429 18.97 -3.87 -7.90
N TRP A 430 18.94 -4.88 -7.01
CA TRP A 430 17.69 -5.51 -6.58
C TRP A 430 16.79 -4.54 -5.81
N ALA A 431 17.38 -3.69 -4.96
CA ALA A 431 16.64 -2.66 -4.25
C ALA A 431 16.00 -1.64 -5.21
N ALA A 432 16.71 -1.22 -6.26
CA ALA A 432 16.18 -0.34 -7.31
C ALA A 432 15.01 -0.98 -8.08
N ARG A 433 15.00 -2.31 -8.21
CA ARG A 433 13.97 -3.09 -8.92
C ARG A 433 12.82 -3.58 -8.03
N SER A 434 12.76 -3.10 -6.78
CA SER A 434 11.69 -3.45 -5.82
C SER A 434 10.28 -3.05 -6.26
N HIS A 435 10.13 -2.13 -7.21
CA HIS A 435 8.84 -1.77 -7.81
C HIS A 435 8.13 -2.97 -8.46
N ILE A 436 8.85 -3.99 -8.93
CA ILE A 436 8.27 -5.25 -9.44
C ILE A 436 7.42 -5.93 -8.35
N LEU A 437 7.85 -5.89 -7.09
CA LEU A 437 7.07 -6.44 -5.98
C LEU A 437 5.76 -5.66 -5.77
N THR A 438 5.76 -4.35 -6.05
CA THR A 438 4.54 -3.53 -5.95
C THR A 438 3.54 -3.89 -7.04
N VAL A 439 4.02 -4.16 -8.26
CA VAL A 439 3.21 -4.67 -9.37
C VAL A 439 2.65 -6.06 -9.05
N LEU A 440 3.48 -6.96 -8.49
CA LEU A 440 3.04 -8.27 -8.01
C LEU A 440 1.97 -8.18 -6.90
N THR A 441 2.06 -7.20 -6.00
CA THR A 441 0.99 -6.94 -5.02
C THR A 441 -0.33 -6.55 -5.69
N GLN A 442 -0.29 -5.71 -6.74
CA GLN A 442 -1.53 -5.38 -7.47
C GLN A 442 -2.08 -6.62 -8.18
N LEU A 443 -1.22 -7.46 -8.76
CA LEU A 443 -1.63 -8.76 -9.33
C LEU A 443 -2.25 -9.69 -8.29
N ASP A 444 -1.71 -9.81 -7.08
CA ASP A 444 -2.34 -10.59 -6.00
C ASP A 444 -3.72 -10.03 -5.63
N SER A 445 -3.88 -8.70 -5.63
CA SER A 445 -5.17 -8.06 -5.35
C SER A 445 -6.21 -8.39 -6.44
N ILE A 446 -5.80 -8.39 -7.70
CA ILE A 446 -6.66 -8.80 -8.84
C ILE A 446 -6.91 -10.30 -8.85
N SER A 447 -5.97 -11.11 -8.34
CA SER A 447 -6.13 -12.57 -8.25
C SER A 447 -7.28 -13.01 -7.34
N MET A 448 -7.73 -12.13 -6.44
CA MET A 448 -8.92 -12.36 -5.64
C MET A 448 -10.23 -12.15 -6.43
N ILE A 449 -10.15 -11.53 -7.61
CA ILE A 449 -11.27 -11.25 -8.52
C ILE A 449 -11.37 -12.33 -9.60
N TYR A 450 -10.24 -12.77 -10.18
CA TYR A 450 -10.22 -13.72 -11.31
C TYR A 450 -9.44 -15.00 -10.96
N GLU A 451 -10.09 -16.14 -11.15
CA GLU A 451 -9.52 -17.46 -10.84
C GLU A 451 -8.24 -17.77 -11.64
N ASP A 452 -8.24 -17.48 -12.93
CA ASP A 452 -7.11 -17.77 -13.82
C ASP A 452 -5.88 -16.90 -13.52
N VAL A 453 -6.08 -15.63 -13.13
CA VAL A 453 -5.00 -14.74 -12.67
C VAL A 453 -4.32 -15.32 -11.44
N ALA A 454 -5.08 -15.85 -10.47
CA ALA A 454 -4.52 -16.51 -9.29
C ALA A 454 -3.68 -17.74 -9.64
N HIS A 455 -4.17 -18.55 -10.57
CA HIS A 455 -3.44 -19.72 -11.06
C HIS A 455 -2.15 -19.31 -11.78
N ASN A 456 -2.23 -18.37 -12.72
CA ASN A 456 -1.09 -17.94 -13.53
C ASN A 456 -0.03 -17.21 -12.70
N LEU A 457 -0.44 -16.38 -11.74
CA LEU A 457 0.48 -15.71 -10.81
C LEU A 457 1.30 -16.74 -10.03
N ARG A 458 0.66 -17.80 -9.52
CA ARG A 458 1.36 -18.89 -8.83
C ARG A 458 2.39 -19.59 -9.72
N LEU A 459 2.05 -19.83 -10.99
CA LEU A 459 2.97 -20.44 -11.95
C LEU A 459 4.19 -19.56 -12.22
N VAL A 460 4.00 -18.26 -12.45
CA VAL A 460 5.09 -17.30 -12.66
C VAL A 460 6.01 -17.20 -11.43
N LEU A 461 5.43 -17.10 -10.23
CA LEU A 461 6.21 -17.07 -8.99
C LEU A 461 6.97 -18.38 -8.75
N PHE A 462 6.38 -19.53 -9.12
CA PHE A 462 7.04 -20.83 -9.02
C PHE A 462 8.17 -21.00 -10.03
N ALA A 463 8.02 -20.49 -11.25
CA ALA A 463 9.05 -20.52 -12.28
C ALA A 463 10.25 -19.65 -11.88
N HIS A 464 10.03 -18.48 -11.28
CA HIS A 464 11.07 -17.49 -11.01
C HIS A 464 11.36 -17.29 -9.51
N LYS A 465 11.57 -18.39 -8.78
CA LYS A 465 11.87 -18.35 -7.33
C LYS A 465 13.13 -17.55 -7.00
N ALA A 466 14.20 -17.69 -7.79
CA ALA A 466 15.48 -17.04 -7.47
C ALA A 466 15.39 -15.50 -7.56
N PRO A 467 14.88 -14.89 -8.66
CA PRO A 467 14.60 -13.46 -8.73
C PRO A 467 13.64 -12.97 -7.64
N LEU A 468 12.55 -13.70 -7.38
CA LEU A 468 11.60 -13.36 -6.32
C LEU A 468 12.29 -13.25 -4.95
N ASN A 469 13.11 -14.25 -4.60
CA ASN A 469 13.84 -14.27 -3.34
C ASN A 469 14.89 -13.15 -3.24
N ALA A 470 15.56 -12.82 -4.33
CA ALA A 470 16.50 -11.70 -4.38
C ALA A 470 15.79 -10.36 -4.16
N LEU A 471 14.66 -10.12 -4.85
CA LEU A 471 13.83 -8.93 -4.68
C LEU A 471 13.33 -8.78 -3.24
N VAL A 472 12.77 -9.86 -2.67
CA VAL A 472 12.26 -9.84 -1.29
C VAL A 472 13.37 -9.59 -0.28
N ARG A 473 14.54 -10.22 -0.45
CA ARG A 473 15.71 -10.03 0.45
C ARG A 473 16.23 -8.59 0.45
N CYS A 474 16.17 -7.90 -0.69
CA CYS A 474 16.65 -6.53 -0.85
C CYS A 474 15.55 -5.46 -0.66
N SER A 475 14.32 -5.88 -0.36
CA SER A 475 13.22 -4.95 -0.14
C SER A 475 13.37 -4.20 1.19
N LYS A 476 13.01 -2.92 1.18
CA LYS A 476 12.85 -2.08 2.38
C LYS A 476 11.46 -2.27 2.96
N ARG A 477 11.24 -1.79 4.21
CA ARG A 477 9.95 -1.86 4.90
C ARG A 477 8.78 -1.51 3.98
N ASN A 478 7.96 -2.51 3.67
CA ASN A 478 6.77 -2.37 2.84
C ASN A 478 5.68 -3.32 3.35
N GLU A 479 4.64 -2.73 3.93
CA GLU A 479 3.51 -3.47 4.49
C GLU A 479 2.68 -4.20 3.41
N HIS A 480 2.82 -3.80 2.15
CA HIS A 480 2.08 -4.40 1.05
C HIS A 480 2.66 -5.73 0.56
N LEU A 481 3.71 -6.25 1.21
CA LEU A 481 4.31 -7.54 0.88
C LEU A 481 3.74 -8.71 1.70
N TYR A 482 2.82 -8.45 2.63
CA TYR A 482 2.29 -9.51 3.51
C TYR A 482 1.48 -10.59 2.80
N TRP A 483 0.96 -10.32 1.59
CA TRP A 483 0.29 -11.34 0.78
C TRP A 483 1.21 -12.53 0.44
N LEU A 484 2.53 -12.33 0.46
CA LEU A 484 3.51 -13.39 0.22
C LEU A 484 3.44 -14.53 1.25
N THR A 485 2.75 -14.37 2.39
CA THR A 485 2.47 -15.47 3.33
C THR A 485 1.76 -16.62 2.62
N LYS A 486 0.86 -16.32 1.67
CA LYS A 486 0.16 -17.33 0.84
C LYS A 486 1.12 -18.17 -0.01
N HIS A 487 2.32 -17.65 -0.27
CA HIS A 487 3.36 -18.23 -1.12
C HIS A 487 4.66 -18.50 -0.35
N LYS A 488 4.61 -18.61 0.99
CA LYS A 488 5.77 -18.82 1.85
C LYS A 488 6.70 -19.95 1.38
N ASN A 489 6.14 -21.04 0.85
CA ASN A 489 6.90 -22.20 0.37
C ASN A 489 7.79 -21.89 -0.85
N LEU A 490 7.59 -20.75 -1.52
CA LEU A 490 8.45 -20.27 -2.60
C LEU A 490 9.62 -19.42 -2.08
N LEU A 491 9.58 -19.00 -0.81
CA LEU A 491 10.57 -18.12 -0.20
C LEU A 491 11.61 -18.92 0.61
N CYS A 492 12.87 -18.59 0.40
CA CYS A 492 14.01 -19.06 1.19
C CYS A 492 14.07 -18.35 2.55
N PHE A 493 14.88 -18.91 3.46
CA PHE A 493 15.06 -18.40 4.81
C PHE A 493 15.41 -16.91 4.84
N GLU A 494 16.35 -16.44 4.02
CA GLU A 494 16.77 -15.03 4.08
C GLU A 494 15.67 -14.07 3.63
N ALA A 495 14.83 -14.48 2.67
CA ALA A 495 13.69 -13.70 2.22
C ALA A 495 12.61 -13.63 3.32
N ARG A 496 12.30 -14.76 3.96
CA ARG A 496 11.35 -14.84 5.10
C ARG A 496 11.85 -14.03 6.28
N ARG A 497 13.14 -14.12 6.60
CA ARG A 497 13.84 -13.31 7.61
C ARG A 497 13.69 -11.82 7.31
N ASN A 498 13.87 -11.38 6.06
CA ASN A 498 13.70 -9.97 5.71
C ASN A 498 12.26 -9.50 5.93
N LEU A 499 11.26 -10.30 5.52
CA LEU A 499 9.83 -10.00 5.70
C LEU A 499 9.48 -9.78 7.18
N VAL A 500 9.91 -10.67 8.07
CA VAL A 500 9.60 -10.53 9.50
C VAL A 500 10.38 -9.40 10.17
N PHE A 501 11.61 -9.12 9.73
CA PHE A 501 12.38 -7.98 10.25
C PHE A 501 11.80 -6.64 9.83
N MET A 502 11.13 -6.54 8.69
CA MET A 502 10.37 -5.33 8.34
C MET A 502 9.19 -5.05 9.28
N MET A 503 8.70 -6.08 10.00
CA MET A 503 7.63 -5.96 11.00
C MET A 503 8.16 -5.57 12.39
N LEU A 504 9.47 -5.60 12.60
CA LEU A 504 10.15 -5.07 13.78
C LEU A 504 10.60 -3.64 13.50
N PRO A 505 10.70 -2.76 14.52
CA PRO A 505 11.23 -1.41 14.36
C PRO A 505 12.67 -1.43 13.84
N GLU A 506 13.00 -0.45 13.00
CA GLU A 506 14.40 -0.12 12.72
C GLU A 506 14.81 0.86 13.82
N GLY A 507 15.85 0.54 14.58
CA GLY A 507 16.34 1.43 15.64
C GLY A 507 16.63 2.82 15.07
N LYS A 508 16.42 3.88 15.87
CA LYS A 508 16.71 5.24 15.41
C LYS A 508 18.23 5.41 15.23
N ASP A 509 18.66 5.88 14.06
CA ASP A 509 20.08 6.25 13.83
C ASP A 509 20.48 7.43 14.73
N ASP A 510 21.60 7.27 15.43
CA ASP A 510 22.54 8.21 16.11
C ASP A 510 22.04 9.46 16.88
N PHE A 511 20.77 9.84 16.82
CA PHE A 511 20.20 11.04 17.46
C PHE A 511 18.84 10.81 18.15
N GLY A 512 18.36 9.57 18.20
CA GLY A 512 17.18 9.20 18.97
C GLY A 512 17.48 8.98 20.45
N GLU A 513 16.59 9.38 21.36
CA GLU A 513 16.62 8.96 22.77
C GLU A 513 16.44 7.43 22.83
N LEU A 514 17.55 6.72 23.03
CA LEU A 514 17.57 5.28 23.33
C LEU A 514 17.07 5.06 24.77
N HIS A 515 16.51 3.89 25.05
CA HIS A 515 16.17 3.51 26.41
C HIS A 515 17.44 3.14 27.19
N GLU A 516 17.90 4.06 28.03
CA GLU A 516 19.13 3.92 28.82
C GLU A 516 18.93 2.98 30.02
N MET A 517 19.86 2.04 30.18
CA MET A 517 19.87 1.04 31.24
C MET A 517 21.25 0.96 31.86
N LEU A 518 21.33 1.23 33.17
CA LEU A 518 22.56 1.11 33.96
C LEU A 518 22.37 0.02 35.03
N ILE A 519 22.98 -1.14 34.81
CA ILE A 519 22.71 -2.37 35.58
C ILE A 519 23.94 -2.86 36.36
N ASP A 520 23.75 -3.32 37.60
CA ASP A 520 24.75 -4.10 38.34
C ASP A 520 24.75 -5.56 37.88
N ARG A 521 25.92 -6.13 37.51
CA ARG A 521 26.03 -7.55 37.16
C ARG A 521 25.51 -8.47 38.27
N SER A 522 25.63 -8.06 39.53
CA SER A 522 25.18 -8.83 40.71
C SER A 522 23.66 -8.92 40.81
N HIS A 523 22.95 -7.95 40.24
CA HIS A 523 21.48 -7.83 40.24
C HIS A 523 20.91 -7.82 38.82
N LEU A 524 21.59 -8.54 37.91
CA LEU A 524 21.33 -8.49 36.47
C LEU A 524 19.85 -8.68 36.12
N LEU A 525 19.22 -9.76 36.59
CA LEU A 525 17.86 -10.11 36.19
C LEU A 525 16.83 -9.16 36.81
N ASP A 526 16.98 -8.82 38.10
CA ASP A 526 16.04 -7.98 38.83
C ASP A 526 16.02 -6.55 38.29
N GLU A 527 17.20 -5.93 38.11
CA GLU A 527 17.28 -4.58 37.53
C GLU A 527 16.84 -4.58 36.06
N SER A 528 17.19 -5.60 35.27
CA SER A 528 16.69 -5.74 33.89
C SER A 528 15.16 -5.83 33.84
N PHE A 529 14.58 -6.62 34.75
CA PHE A 529 13.14 -6.77 34.86
C PHE A 529 12.46 -5.44 35.16
N GLU A 530 12.99 -4.65 36.09
CA GLU A 530 12.45 -3.32 36.41
C GLU A 530 12.53 -2.36 35.20
N TYR A 531 13.70 -2.21 34.58
CA TYR A 531 13.89 -1.30 33.44
C TYR A 531 12.97 -1.64 32.27
N ILE A 532 12.89 -2.91 31.88
CA ILE A 532 12.13 -3.32 30.69
C ILE A 532 10.63 -3.37 30.96
N THR A 533 10.20 -3.74 32.16
CA THR A 533 8.77 -3.83 32.49
C THR A 533 8.13 -2.45 32.66
N GLN A 534 8.86 -1.48 33.22
CA GLN A 534 8.37 -0.11 33.42
C GLN A 534 8.41 0.73 32.14
N ALA A 535 9.29 0.40 31.19
CA ALA A 535 9.43 1.10 29.93
C ALA A 535 8.14 1.08 29.10
N LYS A 536 7.87 2.21 28.44
CA LYS A 536 6.79 2.30 27.45
C LYS A 536 7.19 1.60 26.16
N GLN A 537 6.18 1.13 25.44
CA GLN A 537 6.35 0.48 24.15
C GLN A 537 7.20 1.29 23.16
N ASN A 538 6.95 2.60 23.03
CA ASN A 538 7.66 3.45 22.09
C ASN A 538 9.12 3.73 22.49
N GLU A 539 9.45 3.65 23.78
CA GLU A 539 10.83 3.79 24.29
C GLU A 539 11.63 2.55 23.89
N LEU A 540 11.10 1.36 24.16
CA LEU A 540 11.72 0.08 23.78
C LEU A 540 11.90 -0.07 22.26
N ARG A 541 10.91 0.35 21.48
CA ARG A 541 10.98 0.35 20.00
C ARG A 541 12.02 1.35 19.45
N GLY A 542 12.44 2.34 20.26
CA GLY A 542 13.48 3.30 19.90
C GLY A 542 14.89 2.70 19.89
N GLY A 543 15.09 1.56 20.57
CA GLY A 543 16.39 0.91 20.77
C GLY A 543 16.88 1.04 22.21
N LEU A 544 17.83 0.19 22.60
CA LEU A 544 18.39 0.14 23.94
C LEU A 544 19.81 0.71 24.00
N PHE A 545 20.13 1.40 25.08
CA PHE A 545 21.50 1.76 25.46
C PHE A 545 21.84 1.10 26.80
N MET A 546 22.91 0.32 26.83
CA MET A 546 23.22 -0.58 27.96
C MET A 546 24.62 -0.35 28.50
N GLU A 547 24.72 -0.14 29.82
CA GLU A 547 25.97 0.00 30.56
C GLU A 547 25.96 -0.82 31.86
N PHE A 548 27.07 -1.48 32.16
CA PHE A 548 27.25 -2.11 33.47
C PHE A 548 27.85 -1.11 34.47
N LYS A 549 27.31 -1.09 35.70
CA LYS A 549 27.80 -0.21 36.76
C LYS A 549 29.29 -0.48 37.03
N ASN A 550 30.06 0.60 37.12
CA ASN A 550 31.51 0.57 37.37
C ASN A 550 32.36 -0.06 36.25
N GLU A 551 31.82 -0.21 35.04
CA GLU A 551 32.55 -0.66 33.85
C GLU A 551 32.64 0.46 32.81
N GLU A 552 33.77 0.59 32.12
CA GLU A 552 33.96 1.59 31.06
C GLU A 552 33.43 1.11 29.69
N ALA A 553 33.13 -0.19 29.56
CA ALA A 553 32.69 -0.77 28.31
C ALA A 553 31.28 -0.30 27.94
N THR A 554 31.13 0.19 26.70
CA THR A 554 29.85 0.63 26.14
C THR A 554 29.71 0.13 24.70
N GLY A 555 28.48 0.15 24.17
CA GLY A 555 28.19 -0.13 22.77
C GLY A 555 27.62 -1.53 22.48
N PRO A 556 27.55 -1.92 21.19
CA PRO A 556 26.79 -3.10 20.75
C PRO A 556 27.27 -4.44 21.35
N GLY A 557 28.56 -4.54 21.70
CA GLY A 557 29.11 -5.73 22.35
C GLY A 557 28.55 -5.96 23.76
N VAL A 558 28.42 -4.89 24.55
CA VAL A 558 27.84 -4.93 25.90
C VAL A 558 26.36 -5.25 25.85
N LEU A 559 25.64 -4.65 24.90
CA LEU A 559 24.22 -4.97 24.68
C LEU A 559 24.01 -6.44 24.32
N ARG A 560 24.85 -7.00 23.43
CA ARG A 560 24.83 -8.42 23.07
C ARG A 560 25.10 -9.31 24.29
N GLU A 561 26.11 -8.98 25.08
CA GLU A 561 26.44 -9.70 26.32
C GLU A 561 25.25 -9.68 27.28
N TRP A 562 24.66 -8.51 27.53
CA TRP A 562 23.49 -8.35 28.40
C TRP A 562 22.31 -9.24 27.95
N PHE A 563 21.97 -9.24 26.66
CA PHE A 563 20.91 -10.12 26.13
C PHE A 563 21.17 -11.60 26.42
N CYS A 564 22.40 -12.06 26.18
CA CYS A 564 22.79 -13.44 26.45
C CYS A 564 22.67 -13.79 27.95
N LEU A 565 23.20 -12.93 28.83
CA LEU A 565 23.18 -13.18 30.27
C LEU A 565 21.75 -13.13 30.85
N VAL A 566 20.93 -12.18 30.40
CA VAL A 566 19.52 -12.08 30.83
C VAL A 566 18.73 -13.30 30.35
N CYS A 567 18.89 -13.73 29.10
CA CYS A 567 18.22 -14.94 28.62
C CYS A 567 18.68 -16.18 29.40
N GLN A 568 19.97 -16.34 29.67
CA GLN A 568 20.46 -17.44 30.50
C GLN A 568 19.87 -17.43 31.91
N ALA A 569 19.73 -16.26 32.53
CA ALA A 569 19.12 -16.13 33.86
C ALA A 569 17.60 -16.41 33.83
N LEU A 570 16.91 -15.89 32.82
CA LEU A 570 15.46 -15.99 32.64
C LEU A 570 14.99 -17.42 32.35
N PHE A 571 15.71 -18.13 31.48
CA PHE A 571 15.43 -19.53 31.12
C PHE A 571 16.13 -20.53 32.07
N SER A 572 16.66 -20.06 33.20
CA SER A 572 17.25 -20.94 34.19
C SER A 572 16.16 -21.71 34.96
N PRO A 573 16.43 -22.97 35.38
CA PRO A 573 15.50 -23.73 36.21
C PRO A 573 15.15 -23.06 37.54
N LYS A 574 15.96 -22.09 37.99
CA LYS A 574 15.74 -21.34 39.24
C LYS A 574 14.49 -20.46 39.18
N GLN A 575 14.09 -20.00 37.99
CA GLN A 575 12.95 -19.10 37.83
C GLN A 575 11.61 -19.84 37.72
N VAL A 576 11.61 -21.15 37.45
CA VAL A 576 10.39 -21.97 37.35
C VAL A 576 9.39 -21.47 36.27
N LEU A 577 9.79 -20.52 35.41
CA LEU A 577 8.96 -19.95 34.33
C LEU A 577 8.87 -20.87 33.12
N PHE A 578 10.01 -21.46 32.74
CA PHE A 578 10.14 -22.29 31.55
C PHE A 578 10.76 -23.64 31.89
N SER A 579 10.34 -24.67 31.15
CA SER A 579 10.87 -26.02 31.25
C SER A 579 11.68 -26.36 30.00
N PRO A 580 12.91 -26.89 30.13
CA PRO A 580 13.68 -27.35 28.98
C PRO A 580 13.08 -28.63 28.41
N CYS A 581 13.14 -28.79 27.09
CA CYS A 581 12.80 -30.06 26.45
C CYS A 581 13.84 -31.13 26.82
N PRO A 582 13.45 -32.40 27.07
CA PRO A 582 14.38 -33.42 27.56
C PRO A 582 15.59 -33.68 26.64
N GLU A 583 15.36 -33.71 25.32
CA GLU A 583 16.38 -34.01 24.31
C GLU A 583 17.18 -32.77 23.86
N ASP A 584 16.61 -31.57 23.97
CA ASP A 584 17.24 -30.31 23.58
C ASP A 584 17.13 -29.28 24.71
N LYS A 585 18.19 -29.18 25.52
CA LYS A 585 18.27 -28.26 26.67
C LYS A 585 18.30 -26.78 26.28
N ARG A 586 18.41 -26.44 24.99
CA ARG A 586 18.30 -25.05 24.51
C ARG A 586 16.86 -24.69 24.14
N ARG A 587 15.98 -25.68 24.04
CA ARG A 587 14.57 -25.51 23.68
C ARG A 587 13.71 -25.48 24.94
N PHE A 588 12.83 -24.49 25.02
CA PHE A 588 12.01 -24.26 26.20
C PHE A 588 10.52 -24.12 25.86
N TYR A 589 9.68 -24.72 26.70
CA TYR A 589 8.24 -24.52 26.72
C TYR A 589 7.80 -23.91 28.06
N LEU A 590 6.57 -23.38 28.13
CA LEU A 590 6.08 -22.74 29.35
C LEU A 590 5.84 -23.77 30.45
N ASN A 591 6.18 -23.39 31.68
CA ASN A 591 5.94 -24.23 32.83
C ASN A 591 4.57 -23.93 33.46
N GLU A 592 3.72 -24.95 33.54
CA GLU A 592 2.40 -24.90 34.22
C GLU A 592 2.54 -24.51 35.69
N THR A 593 3.61 -24.94 36.37
CA THR A 593 3.81 -24.67 37.80
C THR A 593 4.45 -23.31 38.09
N SER A 594 4.51 -22.42 37.10
CA SER A 594 5.05 -21.06 37.28
C SER A 594 4.28 -20.23 38.31
N ALA A 595 3.02 -20.59 38.61
CA ALA A 595 2.17 -19.96 39.62
C ALA A 595 2.74 -19.91 41.04
N VAL A 596 3.80 -20.67 41.31
CA VAL A 596 4.54 -20.63 42.59
C VAL A 596 5.16 -19.24 42.84
N ASP A 597 5.55 -18.51 41.80
CA ASP A 597 6.01 -17.13 41.90
C ASP A 597 4.85 -16.14 41.68
N PRO A 598 4.50 -15.27 42.65
CA PRO A 598 3.47 -14.25 42.48
C PRO A 598 3.72 -13.27 41.32
N LEU A 599 4.98 -13.10 40.89
CA LEU A 599 5.36 -12.19 39.80
C LEU A 599 5.45 -12.89 38.44
N HIS A 600 5.19 -14.20 38.33
CA HIS A 600 5.43 -14.97 37.11
C HIS A 600 4.77 -14.38 35.86
N LEU A 601 3.54 -13.86 35.95
CA LEU A 601 2.83 -13.25 34.81
C LEU A 601 3.58 -12.03 34.27
N LYS A 602 4.12 -11.19 35.17
CA LYS A 602 4.94 -10.04 34.76
C LYS A 602 6.26 -10.51 34.14
N TYR A 603 6.86 -11.56 34.68
CA TYR A 603 8.05 -12.17 34.09
C TYR A 603 7.79 -12.76 32.69
N PHE A 604 6.61 -13.30 32.42
CA PHE A 604 6.25 -13.72 31.06
C PHE A 604 6.13 -12.53 30.10
N THR A 605 5.53 -11.40 30.53
CA THR A 605 5.55 -10.17 29.72
C THR A 605 6.97 -9.67 29.49
N PHE A 606 7.82 -9.67 30.52
CA PHE A 606 9.23 -9.35 30.40
C PHE A 606 9.94 -10.29 29.41
N ALA A 607 9.70 -11.60 29.50
CA ALA A 607 10.28 -12.60 28.60
C ALA A 607 9.88 -12.36 27.13
N GLY A 608 8.60 -12.09 26.88
CA GLY A 608 8.10 -11.75 25.54
C GLY A 608 8.79 -10.51 24.98
N ARG A 609 8.96 -9.46 25.80
CA ARG A 609 9.70 -8.24 25.44
C ARG A 609 11.16 -8.53 25.13
N ILE A 610 11.85 -9.32 25.97
CA ILE A 610 13.26 -9.68 25.77
C ILE A 610 13.46 -10.44 24.45
N ILE A 611 12.62 -11.43 24.14
CA ILE A 611 12.71 -12.16 22.86
C ILE A 611 12.44 -11.25 21.66
N GLY A 612 11.42 -10.39 21.74
CA GLY A 612 11.14 -9.41 20.69
C GLY A 612 12.30 -8.42 20.48
N LEU A 613 12.88 -7.92 21.56
CA LEU A 613 14.01 -7.00 21.56
C LEU A 613 15.28 -7.66 21.01
N ALA A 614 15.55 -8.92 21.38
CA ALA A 614 16.68 -9.68 20.84
C ALA A 614 16.58 -9.81 19.31
N LEU A 615 15.39 -10.11 18.78
CA LEU A 615 15.14 -10.16 17.34
C LEU A 615 15.29 -8.78 16.68
N MET A 616 14.74 -7.72 17.29
CA MET A 616 14.84 -6.35 16.80
C MET A 616 16.31 -5.90 16.68
N HIS A 617 17.12 -6.19 17.69
CA HIS A 617 18.56 -5.90 17.70
C HIS A 617 19.41 -6.93 16.92
N LYS A 618 18.77 -7.95 16.33
CA LYS A 618 19.43 -9.03 15.58
C LYS A 618 20.49 -9.78 16.42
N VAL A 619 20.24 -9.92 17.71
CA VAL A 619 21.10 -10.63 18.67
C VAL A 619 20.63 -12.07 18.84
N GLN A 620 21.54 -13.01 18.59
CA GLN A 620 21.33 -14.42 18.89
C GLN A 620 21.61 -14.67 20.37
N VAL A 621 20.61 -15.17 21.10
CA VAL A 621 20.62 -15.36 22.56
C VAL A 621 20.88 -16.79 23.00
N GLY A 622 20.93 -17.74 22.05
CA GLY A 622 21.31 -19.13 22.32
C GLY A 622 20.23 -19.99 23.00
N VAL A 623 19.03 -19.46 23.17
CA VAL A 623 17.81 -20.16 23.59
C VAL A 623 16.81 -20.17 22.44
N VAL A 624 16.01 -21.23 22.33
CA VAL A 624 14.98 -21.37 21.30
C VAL A 624 13.64 -21.76 21.92
N LEU A 625 12.55 -21.43 21.23
CA LEU A 625 11.19 -21.69 21.69
C LEU A 625 10.73 -23.06 21.21
N ASP A 626 9.97 -23.76 22.04
CA ASP A 626 9.34 -25.01 21.64
C ASP A 626 8.24 -24.81 20.58
N ARG A 627 7.96 -25.89 19.83
CA ARG A 627 6.93 -25.95 18.80
C ARG A 627 5.54 -25.54 19.31
N THR A 628 5.18 -25.95 20.53
CA THR A 628 3.89 -25.61 21.16
C THR A 628 3.70 -24.09 21.28
N LEU A 629 4.71 -23.40 21.81
CA LEU A 629 4.71 -21.94 21.96
C LEU A 629 4.74 -21.24 20.59
N PHE A 630 5.53 -21.74 19.64
CA PHE A 630 5.56 -21.21 18.27
C PHE A 630 4.18 -21.26 17.60
N LEU A 631 3.51 -22.42 17.66
CA LEU A 631 2.17 -22.60 17.08
C LEU A 631 1.14 -21.69 17.75
N HIS A 632 1.21 -21.54 19.08
CA HIS A 632 0.33 -20.63 19.81
C HIS A 632 0.51 -19.17 19.36
N LEU A 633 1.76 -18.71 19.21
CA LEU A 633 2.07 -17.35 18.75
C LEU A 633 1.57 -17.09 17.32
N ALA A 634 1.63 -18.11 16.45
CA ALA A 634 1.04 -18.13 15.11
C ALA A 634 -0.50 -18.22 15.11
N GLY A 635 -1.14 -18.48 16.26
CA GLY A 635 -2.58 -18.68 16.36
C GLY A 635 -3.08 -20.00 15.77
N ARG A 636 -2.22 -21.03 15.72
CA ARG A 636 -2.53 -22.38 15.25
C ARG A 636 -2.89 -23.29 16.42
N SER A 637 -3.73 -24.29 16.16
CA SER A 637 -4.05 -25.34 17.14
C SER A 637 -2.86 -26.27 17.37
N ILE A 638 -2.71 -26.75 18.60
CA ILE A 638 -1.69 -27.73 19.00
C ILE A 638 -2.33 -29.13 18.90
N THR A 639 -1.62 -30.05 18.26
CA THR A 639 -1.99 -31.46 18.11
C THR A 639 -1.07 -32.37 18.93
N LEU A 640 -1.41 -33.66 19.05
CA LEU A 640 -0.57 -34.64 19.75
C LEU A 640 0.87 -34.71 19.21
N GLU A 641 1.05 -34.61 17.89
CA GLU A 641 2.39 -34.69 17.29
C GLU A 641 3.27 -33.50 17.68
N ASP A 642 2.65 -32.35 17.98
CA ASP A 642 3.37 -31.12 18.30
C ASP A 642 4.01 -31.14 19.70
N ILE A 643 3.52 -32.00 20.60
CA ILE A 643 4.02 -32.12 21.99
C ILE A 643 5.14 -33.15 22.16
N ALA A 644 5.48 -33.90 21.10
CA ALA A 644 6.44 -35.00 21.17
C ALA A 644 7.82 -34.59 21.71
N VAL A 645 8.25 -33.36 21.42
CA VAL A 645 9.54 -32.81 21.89
C VAL A 645 9.42 -32.18 23.27
N ALA A 646 8.29 -31.50 23.56
CA ALA A 646 8.07 -30.81 24.83
C ALA A 646 7.88 -31.80 25.99
N ASP A 647 7.06 -32.83 25.78
CA ASP A 647 6.77 -33.86 26.77
C ASP A 647 6.71 -35.26 26.10
N PRO A 648 7.88 -35.89 25.86
CA PRO A 648 7.97 -37.22 25.25
C PRO A 648 7.21 -38.29 26.04
N VAL A 649 7.08 -38.12 27.36
CA VAL A 649 6.40 -39.08 28.24
C VAL A 649 4.90 -39.00 28.04
N LYS A 650 4.30 -37.81 28.08
CA LYS A 650 2.87 -37.64 27.78
C LYS A 650 2.56 -38.04 26.34
N TYR A 651 3.42 -37.69 25.39
CA TYR A 651 3.27 -38.12 24.00
C TYR A 651 3.23 -39.65 23.87
N ALA A 652 4.20 -40.35 24.46
CA ALA A 652 4.25 -41.81 24.43
C ALA A 652 3.03 -42.45 25.11
N SER A 653 2.56 -41.88 26.23
CA SER A 653 1.35 -42.34 26.91
C SER A 653 0.11 -42.18 26.04
N CYS A 654 -0.05 -41.04 25.37
CA CYS A 654 -1.20 -40.81 24.48
C CYS A 654 -1.16 -41.72 23.25
N LYS A 655 0.02 -41.91 22.64
CA LYS A 655 0.20 -42.87 21.54
C LYS A 655 -0.18 -44.28 21.95
N LYS A 656 0.24 -44.70 23.14
CA LYS A 656 -0.13 -46.02 23.67
C LYS A 656 -1.66 -46.18 23.81
N ILE A 657 -2.36 -45.16 24.31
CA ILE A 657 -3.85 -45.19 24.41
C ILE A 657 -4.50 -45.33 23.02
N LEU A 658 -3.93 -44.73 21.97
CA LEU A 658 -4.41 -44.86 20.58
C LEU A 658 -4.15 -46.25 19.98
N GLU A 659 -3.14 -46.96 20.46
CA GLU A 659 -2.76 -48.28 19.96
C GLU A 659 -3.46 -49.44 20.69
N MET A 660 -3.89 -49.21 21.93
CA MET A 660 -4.55 -50.21 22.77
C MET A 660 -5.90 -50.68 22.23
N ASP A 661 -6.26 -51.92 22.54
CA ASP A 661 -7.58 -52.48 22.24
C ASP A 661 -8.65 -52.04 23.26
N ALA A 662 -9.92 -52.42 23.01
CA ALA A 662 -11.02 -52.01 23.87
C ALA A 662 -10.89 -52.50 25.33
N ALA A 663 -10.46 -53.76 25.52
CA ALA A 663 -10.33 -54.35 26.85
C ALA A 663 -9.17 -53.72 27.63
N GLU A 664 -8.07 -53.42 26.93
CA GLU A 664 -6.92 -52.74 27.50
C GLU A 664 -7.24 -51.31 27.95
N ILE A 665 -7.99 -50.54 27.15
CA ILE A 665 -8.38 -49.16 27.50
C ILE A 665 -9.33 -49.16 28.70
N ASP A 666 -10.33 -50.03 28.71
CA ASP A 666 -11.30 -50.12 29.81
C ASP A 666 -10.61 -50.44 31.15
N ASN A 667 -9.52 -51.20 31.12
CA ASN A 667 -8.69 -51.52 32.29
C ASN A 667 -7.86 -50.34 32.83
N LEU A 668 -7.73 -49.23 32.10
CA LEU A 668 -7.03 -48.03 32.58
C LEU A 668 -7.89 -47.17 33.52
N TYR A 669 -9.22 -47.38 33.53
CA TYR A 669 -10.18 -46.58 34.32
C TYR A 669 -10.02 -45.07 34.13
N LEU A 670 -9.66 -44.64 32.92
CA LEU A 670 -9.55 -43.23 32.58
C LEU A 670 -10.94 -42.59 32.45
N THR A 671 -11.04 -41.35 32.89
CA THR A 671 -12.21 -40.50 32.67
C THR A 671 -11.79 -39.24 31.92
N PHE A 672 -12.73 -38.43 31.44
CA PHE A 672 -12.45 -37.12 30.81
C PHE A 672 -12.04 -36.07 31.86
N SER A 673 -11.10 -36.43 32.72
CA SER A 673 -10.52 -35.57 33.74
C SER A 673 -9.03 -35.87 33.89
N ARG A 674 -8.25 -34.91 34.38
CA ARG A 674 -6.84 -35.13 34.74
C ARG A 674 -6.56 -34.69 36.17
N GLY A 675 -5.61 -35.37 36.81
CA GLY A 675 -5.04 -34.92 38.06
C GLY A 675 -3.99 -33.83 37.83
N ASP A 676 -4.14 -32.70 38.51
CA ASP A 676 -3.15 -31.63 38.60
C ASP A 676 -2.55 -31.62 40.01
N HIS A 677 -1.24 -31.82 40.09
CA HIS A 677 -0.49 -31.90 41.35
C HIS A 677 0.29 -30.61 41.54
N GLN A 678 -0.35 -29.58 42.10
CA GLN A 678 0.30 -28.31 42.42
C GLN A 678 0.57 -28.22 43.92
N LEU A 679 1.82 -27.91 44.30
CA LEU A 679 2.21 -27.55 45.67
C LEU A 679 1.75 -28.55 46.76
N GLY A 680 1.65 -29.84 46.42
CA GLY A 680 1.22 -30.90 47.36
C GLY A 680 -0.29 -31.09 47.50
N SER A 681 -1.11 -30.36 46.74
CA SER A 681 -2.56 -30.57 46.63
C SER A 681 -2.89 -31.24 45.30
N GLN A 682 -3.63 -32.35 45.34
CA GLN A 682 -4.14 -33.02 44.14
C GLN A 682 -5.51 -32.45 43.79
N ARG A 683 -5.61 -31.76 42.65
CA ARG A 683 -6.86 -31.25 42.10
C ARG A 683 -7.26 -32.08 40.89
N ILE A 684 -8.54 -32.42 40.75
CA ILE A 684 -9.05 -33.05 39.54
C ILE A 684 -9.63 -31.93 38.66
N ILE A 685 -9.24 -31.91 37.39
CA ILE A 685 -9.69 -30.94 36.39
C ILE A 685 -10.48 -31.71 35.34
N ASP A 686 -11.75 -31.36 35.20
CA ASP A 686 -12.61 -31.85 34.12
C ASP A 686 -12.12 -31.30 32.77
N LEU A 687 -11.88 -32.19 31.81
CA LEU A 687 -11.48 -31.83 30.44
C LEU A 687 -12.67 -31.34 29.60
N CYS A 688 -13.88 -31.76 30.00
CA CYS A 688 -15.16 -31.31 29.44
C CYS A 688 -16.22 -31.28 30.56
N PRO A 689 -17.37 -30.61 30.38
CA PRO A 689 -18.40 -30.53 31.42
C PRO A 689 -18.86 -31.92 31.90
N GLY A 690 -18.69 -32.22 33.20
CA GLY A 690 -19.01 -33.53 33.77
C GLY A 690 -18.01 -34.63 33.41
N GLY A 691 -16.78 -34.26 33.03
CA GLY A 691 -15.78 -35.19 32.48
C GLY A 691 -15.37 -36.32 33.43
N GLN A 692 -15.47 -36.11 34.75
CA GLN A 692 -15.26 -37.17 35.75
C GLN A 692 -16.24 -38.35 35.61
N ASP A 693 -17.46 -38.11 35.11
CA ASP A 693 -18.50 -39.14 34.96
C ASP A 693 -18.44 -39.84 33.58
N ILE A 694 -17.55 -39.40 32.70
CA ILE A 694 -17.41 -39.92 31.33
C ILE A 694 -16.17 -40.80 31.27
N SER A 695 -16.35 -42.12 31.12
CA SER A 695 -15.23 -43.04 30.95
C SER A 695 -14.64 -42.97 29.53
N VAL A 696 -13.32 -43.08 29.45
CA VAL A 696 -12.62 -43.21 28.16
C VAL A 696 -12.76 -44.65 27.67
N ASN A 697 -13.08 -44.80 26.39
CA ASN A 697 -13.25 -46.07 25.69
C ASN A 697 -12.71 -45.94 24.25
N ILE A 698 -12.75 -47.05 23.50
CA ILE A 698 -12.20 -47.09 22.14
C ILE A 698 -12.82 -46.07 21.16
N TRP A 699 -14.07 -45.65 21.37
CA TRP A 699 -14.80 -44.76 20.47
C TRP A 699 -14.55 -43.28 20.74
N ASN A 700 -14.18 -42.92 21.98
CA ASN A 700 -14.00 -41.53 22.41
C ASN A 700 -12.55 -41.18 22.79
N ARG A 701 -11.60 -42.13 22.69
CA ARG A 701 -10.19 -41.94 23.05
C ARG A 701 -9.50 -40.80 22.31
N ASP A 702 -9.81 -40.60 21.02
CA ASP A 702 -9.22 -39.52 20.22
C ASP A 702 -9.63 -38.15 20.79
N GLN A 703 -10.92 -37.99 21.10
CA GLN A 703 -11.43 -36.78 21.73
C GLN A 703 -10.84 -36.56 23.13
N TYR A 704 -10.68 -37.62 23.93
CA TYR A 704 -10.02 -37.54 25.24
C TYR A 704 -8.59 -36.99 25.10
N ILE A 705 -7.82 -37.52 24.16
CA ILE A 705 -6.44 -37.10 23.91
C ILE A 705 -6.38 -35.65 23.44
N ASP A 706 -7.24 -35.26 22.49
CA ASP A 706 -7.29 -33.87 22.00
C ASP A 706 -7.58 -32.88 23.14
N LEU A 707 -8.53 -33.22 24.01
CA LEU A 707 -8.86 -32.39 25.18
C LEU A 707 -7.75 -32.40 26.24
N LEU A 708 -7.08 -33.52 26.46
CA LEU A 708 -5.96 -33.63 27.39
C LEU A 708 -4.77 -32.76 26.93
N VAL A 709 -4.43 -32.83 25.64
CA VAL A 709 -3.37 -32.02 25.02
C VAL A 709 -3.73 -30.55 25.09
N LYS A 710 -4.94 -30.18 24.65
CA LYS A 710 -5.43 -28.79 24.71
C LYS A 710 -5.39 -28.24 26.14
N ASN A 711 -5.89 -29.01 27.11
CA ASN A 711 -5.93 -28.54 28.48
C ASN A 711 -4.52 -28.32 29.06
N THR A 712 -3.57 -29.21 28.75
CA THR A 712 -2.21 -29.17 29.30
C THR A 712 -1.33 -28.11 28.67
N PHE A 713 -1.44 -27.88 27.36
CA PHE A 713 -0.53 -27.01 26.60
C PHE A 713 -1.17 -25.71 26.12
N VAL A 714 -2.45 -25.49 26.40
CA VAL A 714 -3.17 -24.26 26.05
C VAL A 714 -3.93 -23.72 27.25
N ASP A 715 -4.89 -24.48 27.78
CA ASP A 715 -5.83 -23.94 28.76
C ASP A 715 -5.18 -23.69 30.13
N SER A 716 -4.31 -24.60 30.62
CA SER A 716 -3.65 -24.46 31.93
C SER A 716 -2.58 -23.37 31.98
N ILE A 717 -2.04 -22.98 30.83
CA ILE A 717 -1.01 -21.95 30.70
C ILE A 717 -1.53 -20.69 29.98
N SER A 718 -2.85 -20.51 29.88
CA SER A 718 -3.45 -19.44 29.08
C SER A 718 -3.03 -18.04 29.54
N ASP A 719 -2.93 -17.82 30.84
CA ASP A 719 -2.55 -16.52 31.41
C ASP A 719 -1.09 -16.20 31.13
N GLN A 720 -0.21 -17.19 31.30
CA GLN A 720 1.22 -17.10 30.99
C GLN A 720 1.43 -16.83 29.49
N LEU A 721 0.73 -17.57 28.62
CA LEU A 721 0.76 -17.40 27.17
C LEU A 721 0.30 -16.00 26.76
N ASN A 722 -0.79 -15.50 27.33
CA ASN A 722 -1.30 -14.16 27.06
C ASN A 722 -0.28 -13.07 27.45
N HIS A 723 0.36 -13.21 28.61
CA HIS A 723 1.36 -12.26 29.07
C HIS A 723 2.63 -12.27 28.23
N PHE A 724 3.14 -13.45 27.85
CA PHE A 724 4.26 -13.59 26.93
C PHE A 724 3.95 -13.00 25.56
N THR A 725 2.79 -13.37 25.03
CA THR A 725 2.29 -12.91 23.72
C THR A 725 2.16 -11.39 23.68
N LYS A 726 1.61 -10.78 24.74
CA LYS A 726 1.52 -9.33 24.89
C LYS A 726 2.91 -8.69 24.89
N GLY A 727 3.84 -9.22 25.69
CA GLY A 727 5.21 -8.71 25.76
C GLY A 727 5.94 -8.75 24.42
N PHE A 728 5.76 -9.82 23.64
CA PHE A 728 6.32 -9.92 22.29
C PHE A 728 5.66 -8.93 21.32
N SER A 729 4.33 -8.87 21.32
CA SER A 729 3.54 -7.94 20.50
C SER A 729 3.87 -6.47 20.78
N ASP A 730 4.32 -6.13 21.99
CA ASP A 730 4.75 -4.77 22.32
C ASP A 730 5.90 -4.31 21.40
N ILE A 731 6.79 -5.21 20.99
CA ILE A 731 7.99 -4.84 20.22
C ILE A 731 7.70 -4.67 18.72
N LEU A 732 6.73 -5.39 18.16
CA LEU A 732 6.35 -5.28 16.74
C LEU A 732 5.92 -3.85 16.38
N VAL A 733 6.13 -3.41 15.14
CA VAL A 733 5.63 -2.10 14.64
C VAL A 733 4.10 -2.02 14.76
N ASN A 734 3.41 -3.08 14.31
CA ASN A 734 1.98 -3.25 14.47
C ASN A 734 1.69 -4.50 15.33
N PRO A 735 1.25 -4.34 16.60
CA PRO A 735 0.99 -5.45 17.52
C PRO A 735 -0.04 -6.46 17.01
N LEU A 736 -0.96 -6.01 16.15
CA LEU A 736 -2.02 -6.85 15.57
C LEU A 736 -1.47 -7.87 14.57
N ARG A 737 -0.31 -7.60 13.97
CA ARG A 737 0.29 -8.47 12.94
C ARG A 737 1.21 -9.57 13.48
N ARG A 738 1.04 -9.93 14.75
CA ARG A 738 1.84 -11.00 15.36
C ARG A 738 1.65 -12.32 14.65
N LYS A 739 0.42 -12.69 14.29
CA LYS A 739 0.15 -13.99 13.66
C LYS A 739 0.90 -14.10 12.33
N GLU A 740 0.83 -13.06 11.51
CA GLU A 740 1.51 -12.96 10.23
C GLU A 740 3.03 -13.07 10.39
N PHE A 741 3.61 -12.45 11.44
CA PHE A 741 5.04 -12.60 11.75
C PHE A 741 5.44 -14.07 11.89
N PHE A 742 4.69 -14.85 12.67
CA PHE A 742 5.00 -16.27 12.87
C PHE A 742 4.57 -17.14 11.69
N GLU A 743 3.51 -16.78 10.96
CA GLU A 743 3.09 -17.50 9.76
C GLU A 743 4.14 -17.48 8.66
N PHE A 744 4.90 -16.37 8.53
CA PHE A 744 6.03 -16.25 7.62
C PHE A 744 7.18 -17.19 7.94
N LEU A 745 7.33 -17.65 9.19
CA LEU A 745 8.47 -18.45 9.62
C LEU A 745 8.09 -19.92 9.72
N ASP A 746 9.03 -20.81 9.41
CA ASP A 746 9.03 -22.16 9.96
C ASP A 746 9.67 -22.15 11.35
N LEU A 747 9.48 -23.21 12.14
CA LEU A 747 10.08 -23.31 13.47
C LEU A 747 11.61 -23.20 13.38
N GLU A 748 12.20 -23.87 12.39
CA GLU A 748 13.63 -23.85 12.10
C GLU A 748 14.14 -22.47 11.70
N ASP A 749 13.28 -21.63 11.10
CA ASP A 749 13.65 -20.26 10.79
C ASP A 749 13.77 -19.45 12.09
N LEU A 750 12.81 -19.57 13.01
CA LEU A 750 12.87 -18.88 14.31
C LEU A 750 14.08 -19.37 15.12
N ASP A 751 14.35 -20.67 15.10
CA ASP A 751 15.54 -21.25 15.76
C ASP A 751 16.83 -20.63 15.21
N LYS A 752 16.95 -20.45 13.89
CA LYS A 752 18.11 -19.77 13.27
C LYS A 752 18.19 -18.29 13.66
N LEU A 753 17.06 -17.62 13.84
CA LEU A 753 17.02 -16.20 14.24
C LEU A 753 17.48 -16.01 15.69
N LEU A 754 17.06 -16.89 16.62
CA LEU A 754 17.37 -16.79 18.04
C LEU A 754 18.66 -17.52 18.46
N GLY A 755 18.88 -18.72 17.93
CA GLY A 755 19.99 -19.61 18.28
C GLY A 755 21.17 -19.57 17.31
N GLY A 756 20.98 -19.04 16.09
CA GLY A 756 21.99 -19.09 15.03
C GLY A 756 22.00 -20.43 14.27
N SER A 757 22.98 -20.62 13.39
CA SER A 757 23.11 -21.87 12.63
C SER A 757 23.74 -22.98 13.48
N ASN A 758 23.06 -24.14 13.57
CA ASN A 758 23.61 -25.34 14.20
C ASN A 758 24.56 -26.13 13.27
N ASN A 759 24.83 -25.62 12.06
CA ASN A 759 25.69 -26.28 11.09
C ASN A 759 27.16 -26.21 11.55
N THR A 760 27.96 -27.22 11.14
CA THR A 760 29.41 -27.16 11.23
C THR A 760 29.93 -25.86 10.62
N ILE A 761 30.76 -25.14 11.37
CA ILE A 761 31.32 -23.84 10.96
C ILE A 761 31.92 -23.97 9.56
N ASN A 762 31.48 -23.13 8.62
CA ASN A 762 32.06 -23.10 7.28
C ASN A 762 33.46 -22.48 7.38
N VAL A 763 34.48 -23.33 7.33
CA VAL A 763 35.89 -22.93 7.45
C VAL A 763 36.29 -21.95 6.34
N GLN A 764 35.72 -22.06 5.14
CA GLN A 764 36.03 -21.16 4.03
C GLN A 764 35.48 -19.75 4.28
N ASP A 765 34.23 -19.66 4.75
CA ASP A 765 33.58 -18.40 5.10
C ASP A 765 34.27 -17.74 6.32
N TRP A 766 34.63 -18.55 7.32
CA TRP A 766 35.38 -18.05 8.47
C TRP A 766 36.75 -17.52 8.05
N ARG A 767 37.48 -18.22 7.17
CA ARG A 767 38.76 -17.75 6.62
C ARG A 767 38.61 -16.45 5.83
N SER A 768 37.58 -16.31 4.98
CA SER A 768 37.38 -15.10 4.18
C SER A 768 37.02 -13.86 5.02
N HIS A 769 36.48 -14.05 6.22
CA HIS A 769 36.11 -12.98 7.14
C HIS A 769 37.03 -12.86 8.37
N SER A 770 38.18 -13.54 8.36
CA SER A 770 39.19 -13.45 9.42
C SER A 770 40.17 -12.31 9.15
N ILE A 771 40.27 -11.36 10.07
CA ILE A 771 41.27 -10.30 10.02
C ILE A 771 42.53 -10.77 10.75
N GLN A 772 43.61 -10.94 10.01
CA GLN A 772 44.90 -11.34 10.57
C GLN A 772 45.65 -10.11 11.07
N TRP A 773 45.74 -9.94 12.39
CA TRP A 773 46.58 -8.89 12.98
C TRP A 773 48.02 -9.38 13.08
N LEU A 774 48.89 -8.88 12.22
CA LEU A 774 50.34 -9.05 12.37
C LEU A 774 50.83 -8.16 13.52
N GLN A 775 51.05 -8.74 14.71
CA GLN A 775 51.79 -8.07 15.77
C GLN A 775 53.25 -7.89 15.35
N ARG A 776 53.60 -6.68 14.89
CA ARG A 776 54.98 -6.31 14.60
C ARG A 776 55.71 -6.01 15.91
N LYS A 777 56.27 -7.04 16.57
CA LYS A 777 57.24 -6.80 17.64
C LYS A 777 58.47 -6.10 17.02
N ARG A 778 58.67 -4.82 17.34
CA ARG A 778 59.94 -4.13 17.10
C ARG A 778 60.93 -4.55 18.20
N SER A 779 61.80 -5.49 17.87
CA SER A 779 63.10 -5.71 18.53
C SER A 779 64.16 -5.79 17.42
N PRO A 780 65.38 -5.22 17.58
CA PRO A 780 66.23 -4.91 16.42
C PRO A 780 66.84 -6.08 15.66
N ASP A 781 66.92 -7.30 16.21
CA ASP A 781 67.91 -8.24 15.68
C ASP A 781 67.43 -9.59 15.09
N TYR A 782 66.19 -10.06 15.26
CA TYR A 782 65.76 -11.29 14.57
C TYR A 782 64.26 -11.33 14.23
N LEU A 783 63.96 -11.63 12.96
CA LEU A 783 62.62 -12.00 12.47
C LEU A 783 62.29 -13.42 12.95
N VAL A 784 61.50 -13.52 14.02
CA VAL A 784 60.82 -14.77 14.39
C VAL A 784 59.37 -14.65 13.92
N LEU A 785 59.02 -15.43 12.89
CA LEU A 785 57.63 -15.72 12.54
C LEU A 785 57.17 -16.87 13.43
N GLU A 786 56.56 -16.56 14.58
CA GLU A 786 55.74 -17.53 15.30
C GLU A 786 54.27 -17.23 15.06
N GLY A 787 53.56 -18.25 14.59
CA GLY A 787 52.16 -18.19 14.17
C GLY A 787 51.17 -18.50 15.28
N THR A 788 49.95 -18.02 15.02
CA THR A 788 48.63 -18.53 15.44
C THR A 788 48.30 -18.62 16.93
N LEU A 789 47.33 -17.79 17.33
CA LEU A 789 46.34 -18.13 18.36
C LEU A 789 44.96 -18.11 17.67
N TYR A 790 44.22 -19.21 17.86
CA TYR A 790 42.94 -19.54 17.22
C TYR A 790 41.77 -18.68 17.69
#